data_AF-A0A7X3VMM0-F1
#
_entry.id   AF-A0A7X3VMM0-F1
#
_cell.length_a   1.000
_cell.length_b   1.000
_cell.length_c   1.000
_cell.angle_alpha   90.00
_cell.angle_beta   90.00
_cell.angle_gamma   90.00
#
_symmetry.space_group_name_H-M   'P 1'
#
loop_
_entity.id
_entity.type
_entity.pdbx_description
1 polymer ?
#
loop_
_entity_poly.entity_id
_entity_poly.type
_entity_poly.pdbx_seq_one_letter_code
_entity_poly.pdbx_strand_id
1 'polypeptide(L)'
;MHQTQAKTRSQKDAVNLPPRMKAALEQYQKRVWIIKLAEGTLAGIFGIMISYLVVFGLDRMFDTPTLLRVLILLTGMVGMVLFLPLKYYNWVWRHRSLEGIARLLQHKFPRFGDHVLGIVELASSRTDQSASPALVEAAMRQVDAEVAKHNLADAVPNPRHRRWAYAAGIPIILVVIGIVVIPATSRNTFARWLTPWRNVERYTFAQLEGNADRRVVAYAESFDVEARLKEDSPWKPESGEAQYAEQTPIVAERDGATYKFQLPPQTKDGSVALRVGDARRSILVEPKLRPALKDLTAKVQLPDYLQRQEPRIDDIRGGIVNLVKGSTATLEATTTRELSEATLNNRPQKVDGARVMTEPIAVETTTEMHLTWRDRFGLAAREPQVLRFEALDDESPTVALNKLKNNQVVISNEVLAFEIQASDDFGVKRIGLEWTGIANPIHNPEPTSGEKIVSAGTPTADTVTVAATFSPKRESVKPQSLRLRAYAEDYLPNRDRVYSSPLVLHVLTPSEHFKWLVGQMQLWTGAAKDVHDKELQLHQINRELRDLPPETLDDPAQRKRIQEQAAAERANAARLDSLVETGIELVQEAAKNEEFDAEQLEAWGDIIEQLDEIAGQRMPSVADLLSRAAEAPGAPAEPASAGEPTDSEAQESQAAQGQQSSSTKGEPNDSAKVEKY
;
A
#
# COMPACT_ATOMS: atom_id res chain seq x y z
N MET A 1 -53.87 -120.10 9.82
CA MET A 1 -53.79 -120.95 8.61
C MET A 1 -53.49 -120.02 7.44
N HIS A 2 -52.48 -120.23 6.58
CA HIS A 2 -51.44 -121.27 6.54
C HIS A 2 -50.04 -120.64 6.36
N GLN A 3 -48.98 -121.41 6.64
CA GLN A 3 -47.58 -120.98 6.52
C GLN A 3 -46.95 -121.33 5.16
N THR A 4 -46.07 -120.43 4.70
CA THR A 4 -44.72 -120.67 4.14
C THR A 4 -44.51 -121.75 3.05
N GLN A 5 -44.02 -121.31 1.89
CA GLN A 5 -42.88 -121.86 1.07
C GLN A 5 -42.95 -121.27 -0.37
N ALA A 6 -41.88 -121.04 -1.15
CA ALA A 6 -40.42 -121.01 -0.88
C ALA A 6 -39.65 -120.34 -2.05
N LYS A 7 -38.30 -120.31 -1.92
CA LYS A 7 -37.25 -120.18 -2.96
C LYS A 7 -36.81 -118.80 -3.46
N THR A 8 -35.59 -118.49 -3.00
CA THR A 8 -34.55 -117.59 -3.52
C THR A 8 -34.22 -117.76 -5.02
N ARG A 9 -33.53 -116.75 -5.58
CA ARG A 9 -33.13 -116.46 -6.99
C ARG A 9 -34.12 -115.51 -7.68
N SER A 10 -33.69 -114.53 -8.49
CA SER A 10 -32.33 -114.21 -8.96
C SER A 10 -31.96 -112.74 -8.70
N GLN A 11 -30.82 -112.51 -8.06
CA GLN A 11 -30.15 -111.20 -8.03
C GLN A 11 -28.94 -111.26 -8.96
N LYS A 12 -29.19 -111.15 -10.27
CA LYS A 12 -28.15 -111.12 -11.31
C LYS A 12 -28.65 -110.40 -12.56
N ASP A 13 -27.71 -110.15 -13.47
CA ASP A 13 -27.96 -109.71 -14.84
C ASP A 13 -28.58 -108.32 -14.98
N ALA A 14 -27.96 -107.35 -14.31
CA ALA A 14 -27.64 -106.09 -14.98
C ALA A 14 -26.39 -106.30 -15.84
N VAL A 15 -26.56 -106.39 -17.17
CA VAL A 15 -25.44 -106.56 -18.12
C VAL A 15 -24.58 -105.29 -18.07
N ASN A 16 -23.43 -105.41 -17.41
CA ASN A 16 -22.44 -104.34 -17.38
C ASN A 16 -21.49 -104.50 -18.57
N LEU A 17 -21.16 -103.39 -19.22
CA LEU A 17 -20.10 -103.32 -20.23
C LEU A 17 -18.81 -103.98 -19.68
N PRO A 18 -18.05 -104.73 -20.52
CA PRO A 18 -16.77 -105.32 -20.13
C PRO A 18 -15.89 -104.34 -19.35
N PRO A 19 -15.34 -104.73 -18.18
CA PRO A 19 -14.72 -103.78 -17.27
C PRO A 19 -13.48 -103.08 -17.87
N ARG A 20 -12.81 -103.73 -18.83
CA ARG A 20 -11.68 -103.16 -19.58
C ARG A 20 -12.15 -102.09 -20.56
N MET A 21 -13.07 -102.41 -21.49
CA MET A 21 -13.67 -101.43 -22.39
C MET A 21 -14.32 -100.26 -21.64
N LYS A 22 -15.04 -100.52 -20.54
CA LYS A 22 -15.61 -99.46 -19.69
C LYS A 22 -14.52 -98.56 -19.11
N ALA A 23 -13.48 -99.13 -18.50
CA ALA A 23 -12.37 -98.34 -17.96
C ALA A 23 -11.61 -97.55 -19.05
N ALA A 24 -11.43 -98.12 -20.25
CA ALA A 24 -10.80 -97.46 -21.38
C ALA A 24 -11.64 -96.28 -21.90
N LEU A 25 -12.95 -96.45 -22.03
CA LEU A 25 -13.87 -95.37 -22.42
C LEU A 25 -13.97 -94.28 -21.34
N GLU A 26 -13.99 -94.64 -20.06
CA GLU A 26 -13.92 -93.66 -18.97
C GLU A 26 -12.57 -92.92 -18.93
N GLN A 27 -11.46 -93.59 -19.25
CA GLN A 27 -10.14 -92.96 -19.33
C GLN A 27 -10.07 -92.00 -20.53
N TYR A 28 -10.63 -92.38 -21.68
CA TYR A 28 -10.79 -91.51 -22.85
C TYR A 28 -11.70 -90.31 -22.53
N GLN A 29 -12.84 -90.52 -21.87
CA GLN A 29 -13.74 -89.47 -21.37
C GLN A 29 -12.99 -88.45 -20.50
N LYS A 30 -12.32 -88.94 -19.44
CA LYS A 30 -11.51 -88.10 -18.53
C LYS A 30 -10.44 -87.33 -19.30
N ARG A 31 -9.77 -87.95 -20.28
CA ARG A 31 -8.71 -87.31 -21.09
C ARG A 31 -9.25 -86.26 -22.09
N VAL A 32 -10.40 -86.50 -22.73
CA VAL A 32 -11.09 -85.50 -23.57
C VAL A 32 -11.52 -84.30 -22.72
N TRP A 33 -12.14 -84.54 -21.56
CA TRP A 33 -12.56 -83.49 -20.63
C TRP A 33 -11.37 -82.67 -20.14
N ILE A 34 -10.31 -83.33 -19.61
CA ILE A 34 -9.10 -82.65 -19.14
C ILE A 34 -8.49 -81.79 -20.24
N ILE A 35 -8.31 -82.31 -21.47
CA ILE A 35 -7.69 -81.54 -22.56
C ILE A 35 -8.57 -80.36 -23.01
N LYS A 36 -9.90 -80.55 -23.12
CA LYS A 36 -10.80 -79.49 -23.61
C LYS A 36 -11.11 -78.43 -22.57
N LEU A 37 -11.19 -78.80 -21.29
CA LEU A 37 -11.22 -77.85 -20.19
C LEU A 37 -9.88 -77.11 -20.07
N ALA A 38 -8.73 -77.80 -20.12
CA ALA A 38 -7.42 -77.14 -20.09
C ALA A 38 -7.24 -76.13 -21.24
N GLU A 39 -7.65 -76.44 -22.47
CA GLU A 39 -7.69 -75.46 -23.56
C GLU A 39 -8.59 -74.24 -23.28
N GLY A 40 -9.67 -74.40 -22.51
CA GLY A 40 -10.55 -73.30 -22.10
C GLY A 40 -9.94 -72.46 -20.99
N THR A 41 -9.47 -73.10 -19.93
CA THR A 41 -8.83 -72.46 -18.78
C THR A 41 -7.57 -71.72 -19.18
N LEU A 42 -6.69 -72.31 -20.01
CA LEU A 42 -5.48 -71.64 -20.50
C LEU A 42 -5.82 -70.44 -21.42
N ALA A 43 -6.89 -70.50 -22.21
CA ALA A 43 -7.36 -69.36 -23.00
C ALA A 43 -7.95 -68.24 -22.12
N GLY A 44 -8.66 -68.58 -21.04
CA GLY A 44 -9.11 -67.64 -20.02
C GLY A 44 -7.95 -66.96 -19.28
N ILE A 45 -6.98 -67.74 -18.82
CA ILE A 45 -5.75 -67.22 -18.17
C ILE A 45 -4.99 -66.31 -19.14
N PHE A 46 -4.84 -66.69 -20.41
CA PHE A 46 -4.21 -65.84 -21.43
C PHE A 46 -4.92 -64.48 -21.57
N GLY A 47 -6.24 -64.47 -21.75
CA GLY A 47 -7.02 -63.22 -21.86
C GLY A 47 -6.88 -62.32 -20.62
N ILE A 48 -6.94 -62.91 -19.43
CA ILE A 48 -6.75 -62.22 -18.15
C ILE A 48 -5.33 -61.61 -18.05
N MET A 49 -4.28 -62.40 -18.28
CA MET A 49 -2.88 -61.94 -18.16
C MET A 49 -2.54 -60.88 -19.21
N ILE A 50 -3.02 -61.01 -20.44
CA ILE A 50 -2.87 -59.98 -21.47
C ILE A 50 -3.62 -58.71 -21.08
N SER A 51 -4.84 -58.79 -20.53
CA SER A 51 -5.58 -57.59 -20.09
C SER A 51 -4.85 -56.82 -18.98
N TYR A 52 -4.21 -57.53 -18.04
CA TYR A 52 -3.34 -56.90 -17.04
C TYR A 52 -2.11 -56.25 -17.68
N LEU A 53 -1.41 -56.94 -18.60
CA LEU A 53 -0.22 -56.41 -19.27
C LEU A 53 -0.52 -55.19 -20.15
N VAL A 54 -1.71 -55.12 -20.76
CA VAL A 54 -2.17 -53.93 -21.51
C VAL A 54 -2.38 -52.74 -20.58
N VAL A 55 -3.07 -52.91 -19.44
CA VAL A 55 -3.19 -51.83 -18.43
C VAL A 55 -1.81 -51.45 -17.87
N PHE A 56 -0.93 -52.43 -17.63
CA PHE A 56 0.44 -52.19 -17.16
C PHE A 56 1.23 -51.27 -18.10
N GLY A 57 1.15 -51.53 -19.42
CA GLY A 57 1.81 -50.71 -20.44
C GLY A 57 1.17 -49.33 -20.61
N LEU A 58 -0.17 -49.25 -20.69
CA LEU A 58 -0.90 -47.98 -20.86
C LEU A 58 -0.64 -47.01 -19.70
N ASP A 59 -0.59 -47.50 -18.46
CA ASP A 59 -0.27 -46.72 -17.26
C ASP A 59 1.18 -46.21 -17.22
N ARG A 60 2.07 -46.59 -18.15
CA ARG A 60 3.38 -45.94 -18.32
C ARG A 60 3.31 -44.71 -19.22
N MET A 61 2.43 -44.73 -20.22
CA MET A 61 2.32 -43.66 -21.23
C MET A 61 1.34 -42.57 -20.81
N PHE A 62 0.19 -42.98 -20.27
CA PHE A 62 -0.95 -42.11 -19.96
C PHE A 62 -1.46 -42.39 -18.53
N ASP A 63 -2.56 -41.77 -18.13
CA ASP A 63 -3.36 -42.26 -17.00
C ASP A 63 -4.61 -42.95 -17.55
N THR A 64 -4.72 -44.28 -17.37
CA THR A 64 -5.74 -45.05 -18.10
C THR A 64 -7.15 -44.78 -17.54
N PRO A 65 -8.06 -44.17 -18.33
CA PRO A 65 -9.36 -43.77 -17.83
C PRO A 65 -10.22 -44.98 -17.45
N THR A 66 -11.08 -44.81 -16.45
CA THR A 66 -11.94 -45.86 -15.87
C THR A 66 -12.69 -46.69 -16.91
N LEU A 67 -13.28 -46.05 -17.93
CA LEU A 67 -13.99 -46.74 -19.01
C LEU A 67 -13.08 -47.70 -19.80
N LEU A 68 -11.85 -47.28 -20.11
CA LEU A 68 -10.89 -48.10 -20.83
C LEU A 68 -10.38 -49.26 -19.96
N ARG A 69 -10.13 -49.02 -18.66
CA ARG A 69 -9.79 -50.09 -17.71
C ARG A 69 -10.92 -51.14 -17.59
N VAL A 70 -12.19 -50.72 -17.54
CA VAL A 70 -13.35 -51.63 -17.57
C VAL A 70 -13.42 -52.42 -18.89
N LEU A 71 -13.26 -51.76 -20.04
CA LEU A 71 -13.32 -52.42 -21.35
C LEU A 71 -12.23 -53.47 -21.53
N ILE A 72 -11.00 -53.17 -21.09
CA ILE A 72 -9.87 -54.11 -21.12
C ILE A 72 -10.12 -55.31 -20.20
N LEU A 73 -10.61 -55.09 -18.97
CA LEU A 73 -10.93 -56.16 -18.02
C LEU A 73 -12.04 -57.09 -18.56
N LEU A 74 -13.14 -56.51 -19.07
CA LEU A 74 -14.23 -57.28 -19.67
C LEU A 74 -13.74 -58.12 -20.85
N THR A 75 -12.95 -57.51 -21.76
CA THR A 75 -12.39 -58.20 -22.94
C THR A 75 -11.48 -59.36 -22.54
N GLY A 76 -10.61 -59.17 -21.54
CA GLY A 76 -9.78 -60.25 -20.99
C GLY A 76 -10.59 -61.38 -20.36
N MET A 77 -11.70 -61.04 -19.72
CA MET A 77 -12.58 -61.98 -19.01
C MET A 77 -13.48 -62.82 -19.95
N VAL A 78 -13.70 -62.42 -21.21
CA VAL A 78 -14.48 -63.19 -22.21
C VAL A 78 -14.03 -64.65 -22.33
N GLY A 79 -12.71 -64.90 -22.26
CA GLY A 79 -12.13 -66.25 -22.27
C GLY A 79 -12.64 -67.15 -21.14
N MET A 80 -12.84 -66.58 -19.95
CA MET A 80 -13.24 -67.29 -18.74
C MET A 80 -14.76 -67.33 -18.53
N VAL A 81 -15.48 -66.27 -18.91
CA VAL A 81 -16.93 -66.15 -18.68
C VAL A 81 -17.79 -66.71 -19.82
N LEU A 82 -17.35 -66.61 -21.07
CA LEU A 82 -18.11 -67.14 -22.22
C LEU A 82 -17.51 -68.45 -22.74
N PHE A 83 -16.23 -68.46 -23.12
CA PHE A 83 -15.65 -69.61 -23.82
C PHE A 83 -15.44 -70.84 -22.92
N LEU A 84 -15.14 -70.68 -21.63
CA LEU A 84 -14.97 -71.80 -20.71
C LEU A 84 -16.32 -72.51 -20.39
N PRO A 85 -17.43 -71.83 -20.02
CA PRO A 85 -18.73 -72.47 -19.87
C PRO A 85 -19.25 -73.11 -21.17
N LEU A 86 -19.07 -72.46 -22.32
CA LEU A 86 -19.43 -73.04 -23.61
C LEU A 86 -18.62 -74.32 -23.92
N LYS A 87 -17.34 -74.38 -23.53
CA LYS A 87 -16.54 -75.62 -23.63
C LYS A 87 -16.98 -76.67 -22.64
N TYR A 88 -17.30 -76.31 -21.40
CA TYR A 88 -17.84 -77.25 -20.40
C TYR A 88 -19.15 -77.88 -20.89
N TYR A 89 -20.10 -77.07 -21.37
CA TYR A 89 -21.36 -77.56 -21.93
C TYR A 89 -21.14 -78.49 -23.14
N ASN A 90 -20.34 -78.04 -24.12
CA ASN A 90 -20.12 -78.81 -25.35
C ASN A 90 -19.27 -80.07 -25.17
N TRP A 91 -18.34 -80.13 -24.22
CA TRP A 91 -17.42 -81.28 -24.06
C TRP A 91 -17.66 -82.14 -22.82
N VAL A 92 -18.19 -81.58 -21.73
CA VAL A 92 -18.49 -82.33 -20.49
C VAL A 92 -19.97 -82.70 -20.42
N TRP A 93 -20.87 -81.72 -20.56
CA TRP A 93 -22.31 -81.94 -20.40
C TRP A 93 -22.91 -82.77 -21.54
N ARG A 94 -22.68 -82.34 -22.80
CA ARG A 94 -23.18 -83.04 -24.01
C ARG A 94 -22.59 -84.44 -24.20
N HIS A 95 -21.44 -84.72 -23.62
CA HIS A 95 -20.73 -86.01 -23.73
C HIS A 95 -20.60 -86.69 -22.35
N ARG A 96 -21.66 -86.61 -21.54
CA ARG A 96 -21.74 -87.30 -20.23
C ARG A 96 -22.03 -88.79 -20.35
N SER A 97 -22.77 -89.23 -21.39
CA SER A 97 -23.01 -90.63 -21.69
C SER A 97 -21.84 -91.27 -22.45
N LEU A 98 -21.67 -92.58 -22.29
CA LEU A 98 -20.64 -93.34 -23.03
C LEU A 98 -20.93 -93.37 -24.54
N GLU A 99 -22.21 -93.36 -24.94
CA GLU A 99 -22.67 -93.27 -26.34
C GLU A 99 -22.09 -92.04 -27.06
N GLY A 100 -22.21 -90.85 -26.44
CA GLY A 100 -21.69 -89.61 -27.01
C GLY A 100 -20.18 -89.64 -27.21
N ILE A 101 -19.47 -90.43 -26.41
CA ILE A 101 -18.01 -90.57 -26.47
C ILE A 101 -17.57 -91.64 -27.47
N ALA A 102 -18.37 -92.69 -27.68
CA ALA A 102 -18.21 -93.59 -28.81
C ALA A 102 -18.44 -92.86 -30.15
N ARG A 103 -19.44 -91.96 -30.23
CA ARG A 103 -19.62 -91.06 -31.40
C ARG A 103 -18.42 -90.13 -31.62
N LEU A 104 -17.79 -89.61 -30.56
CA LEU A 104 -16.53 -88.86 -30.68
C LEU A 104 -15.36 -89.74 -31.17
N LEU A 105 -15.37 -91.05 -30.92
CA LEU A 105 -14.33 -91.98 -31.32
C LEU A 105 -14.36 -92.28 -32.84
N GLN A 106 -15.56 -92.34 -33.44
CA GLN A 106 -15.77 -92.47 -34.89
C GLN A 106 -14.99 -91.40 -35.69
N HIS A 107 -14.78 -90.19 -35.14
CA HIS A 107 -14.11 -89.09 -35.85
C HIS A 107 -12.61 -89.33 -36.12
N LYS A 108 -11.94 -90.21 -35.37
CA LYS A 108 -10.56 -90.66 -35.70
C LYS A 108 -10.51 -92.12 -36.18
N PHE A 109 -11.39 -92.97 -35.66
CA PHE A 109 -11.43 -94.38 -35.99
C PHE A 109 -12.85 -94.77 -36.43
N PRO A 110 -13.27 -94.51 -37.69
CA PRO A 110 -14.66 -94.65 -38.10
C PRO A 110 -15.29 -96.02 -37.82
N ARG A 111 -14.68 -97.11 -38.33
CA ARG A 111 -15.21 -98.48 -38.16
C ARG A 111 -15.23 -98.94 -36.69
N PHE A 112 -14.11 -98.78 -35.99
CA PHE A 112 -13.96 -99.19 -34.60
C PHE A 112 -14.83 -98.34 -33.64
N GLY A 113 -14.97 -97.04 -33.90
CA GLY A 113 -15.89 -96.18 -33.16
C GLY A 113 -17.36 -96.58 -33.36
N ASP A 114 -17.71 -97.10 -34.53
CA ASP A 114 -19.04 -97.62 -34.85
C ASP A 114 -19.32 -98.95 -34.12
N HIS A 115 -18.36 -99.89 -34.14
CA HIS A 115 -18.42 -101.14 -33.36
C HIS A 115 -18.61 -100.85 -31.85
N VAL A 116 -17.86 -99.88 -31.32
CA VAL A 116 -17.94 -99.47 -29.92
C VAL A 116 -19.25 -98.74 -29.62
N LEU A 117 -19.76 -97.91 -30.54
CA LEU A 117 -21.05 -97.23 -30.38
C LEU A 117 -22.20 -98.25 -30.33
N GLY A 118 -22.28 -99.14 -31.32
CA GLY A 118 -23.35 -100.14 -31.39
C GLY A 118 -23.43 -101.02 -30.15
N ILE A 119 -22.29 -101.39 -29.55
CA ILE A 119 -22.27 -102.18 -28.30
C ILE A 119 -22.62 -101.35 -27.06
N VAL A 120 -22.28 -100.06 -27.03
CA VAL A 120 -22.70 -99.18 -25.93
C VAL A 120 -24.21 -98.89 -26.02
N GLU A 121 -24.75 -98.72 -27.23
CA GLU A 121 -26.20 -98.57 -27.45
C GLU A 121 -26.94 -99.90 -27.14
N LEU A 122 -26.45 -101.07 -27.59
CA LEU A 122 -26.96 -102.39 -27.19
C LEU A 122 -26.89 -102.64 -25.66
N ALA A 123 -26.02 -101.95 -24.93
CA ALA A 123 -25.94 -102.03 -23.47
C ALA A 123 -26.89 -101.04 -22.76
N SER A 124 -27.34 -99.97 -23.42
CA SER A 124 -28.26 -98.97 -22.87
C SER A 124 -29.72 -99.19 -23.28
N SER A 125 -29.98 -99.68 -24.49
CA SER A 125 -31.32 -99.91 -25.07
C SER A 125 -32.02 -101.17 -24.52
N ARG A 126 -32.16 -101.24 -23.20
CA ARG A 126 -32.69 -102.42 -22.48
C ARG A 126 -34.20 -102.70 -22.65
N THR A 127 -34.82 -102.13 -23.67
CA THR A 127 -36.26 -102.15 -23.94
C THR A 127 -36.64 -103.22 -24.98
N ASP A 128 -35.75 -103.55 -25.92
CA ASP A 128 -36.02 -104.53 -26.98
C ASP A 128 -35.82 -105.96 -26.48
N GLN A 129 -36.94 -106.66 -26.23
CA GLN A 129 -36.98 -108.03 -25.71
C GLN A 129 -36.58 -109.12 -26.72
N SER A 130 -36.00 -108.74 -27.86
CA SER A 130 -35.75 -109.58 -29.04
C SER A 130 -34.29 -110.01 -29.25
N ALA A 131 -33.35 -109.52 -28.43
CA ALA A 131 -31.92 -109.84 -28.56
C ALA A 131 -31.50 -111.10 -27.77
N SER A 132 -30.78 -112.02 -28.42
CA SER A 132 -30.24 -113.22 -27.75
C SER A 132 -29.02 -112.88 -26.86
N PRO A 133 -29.04 -113.18 -25.54
CA PRO A 133 -27.97 -112.79 -24.61
C PRO A 133 -26.58 -113.29 -25.01
N ALA A 134 -26.49 -114.50 -25.57
CA ALA A 134 -25.21 -115.09 -25.96
C ALA A 134 -24.55 -114.36 -27.15
N LEU A 135 -25.34 -113.81 -28.07
CA LEU A 135 -24.82 -113.01 -29.20
C LEU A 135 -24.34 -111.63 -28.72
N VAL A 136 -25.06 -111.01 -27.78
CA VAL A 136 -24.65 -109.75 -27.16
C VAL A 136 -23.33 -109.92 -26.39
N GLU A 137 -23.18 -111.00 -25.62
CA GLU A 137 -21.93 -111.26 -24.90
C GLU A 137 -20.76 -111.57 -25.85
N ALA A 138 -21.00 -112.32 -26.94
CA ALA A 138 -19.98 -112.60 -27.95
C ALA A 138 -19.49 -111.30 -28.63
N ALA A 139 -20.40 -110.41 -29.04
CA ALA A 139 -20.06 -109.11 -29.60
C ALA A 139 -19.27 -108.24 -28.61
N MET A 140 -19.71 -108.18 -27.34
CA MET A 140 -19.01 -107.45 -26.27
C MET A 140 -17.57 -107.96 -26.08
N ARG A 141 -17.34 -109.27 -26.10
CA ARG A 141 -15.99 -109.86 -25.99
C ARG A 141 -15.13 -109.57 -27.23
N GLN A 142 -15.72 -109.62 -28.43
CA GLN A 142 -15.01 -109.31 -29.68
C GLN A 142 -14.49 -107.88 -29.71
N VAL A 143 -15.29 -106.91 -29.27
CA VAL A 143 -14.89 -105.48 -29.28
C VAL A 143 -14.05 -105.10 -28.06
N ASP A 144 -14.20 -105.73 -26.89
CA ASP A 144 -13.20 -105.57 -25.79
C ASP A 144 -11.79 -106.00 -26.25
N ALA A 145 -11.70 -107.06 -27.06
CA ALA A 145 -10.46 -107.50 -27.71
C ALA A 145 -9.99 -106.61 -28.89
N GLU A 146 -10.88 -105.79 -29.47
CA GLU A 146 -10.51 -104.77 -30.47
C GLU A 146 -10.07 -103.45 -29.81
N VAL A 147 -10.69 -103.07 -28.70
CA VAL A 147 -10.28 -101.94 -27.83
C VAL A 147 -8.87 -102.15 -27.29
N ALA A 148 -8.54 -103.38 -26.88
CA ALA A 148 -7.19 -103.74 -26.42
C ALA A 148 -6.07 -103.51 -27.47
N LYS A 149 -6.41 -103.35 -28.76
CA LYS A 149 -5.45 -103.08 -29.84
C LYS A 149 -5.27 -101.58 -30.14
N HIS A 150 -6.11 -100.70 -29.58
CA HIS A 150 -6.18 -99.29 -29.97
C HIS A 150 -5.90 -98.35 -28.80
N ASN A 151 -4.90 -97.48 -28.96
CA ASN A 151 -4.60 -96.44 -27.97
C ASN A 151 -5.58 -95.26 -28.07
N LEU A 152 -6.68 -95.32 -27.30
CA LEU A 152 -7.71 -94.27 -27.26
C LEU A 152 -7.14 -92.88 -26.85
N ALA A 153 -5.97 -92.86 -26.22
CA ALA A 153 -5.26 -91.66 -25.80
C ALA A 153 -5.07 -90.61 -26.91
N ASP A 154 -4.95 -91.06 -28.16
CA ASP A 154 -4.65 -90.22 -29.32
C ASP A 154 -5.88 -89.89 -30.17
N ALA A 155 -7.08 -90.32 -29.75
CA ALA A 155 -8.34 -90.05 -30.44
C ALA A 155 -8.96 -88.67 -30.12
N VAL A 156 -8.41 -87.93 -29.16
CA VAL A 156 -8.94 -86.62 -28.72
C VAL A 156 -8.94 -85.63 -29.89
N PRO A 157 -10.11 -85.09 -30.32
CA PRO A 157 -10.17 -84.24 -31.51
C PRO A 157 -9.39 -82.94 -31.37
N ASN A 158 -8.47 -82.66 -32.31
CA ASN A 158 -7.71 -81.41 -32.43
C ASN A 158 -7.18 -80.87 -31.08
N PRO A 159 -6.21 -81.53 -30.41
CA PRO A 159 -5.74 -81.17 -29.08
C PRO A 159 -4.85 -79.92 -29.12
N ARG A 160 -5.43 -78.73 -28.88
CA ARG A 160 -4.72 -77.44 -28.93
C ARG A 160 -4.11 -77.02 -27.59
N HIS A 161 -4.24 -77.83 -26.54
CA HIS A 161 -3.80 -77.50 -25.17
C HIS A 161 -2.33 -77.07 -25.10
N ARG A 162 -1.41 -77.72 -25.85
CA ARG A 162 0.01 -77.30 -25.90
C ARG A 162 0.20 -75.89 -26.47
N ARG A 163 -0.51 -75.53 -27.54
CA ARG A 163 -0.44 -74.18 -28.13
C ARG A 163 -0.96 -73.13 -27.13
N TRP A 164 -2.04 -73.43 -26.43
CA TRP A 164 -2.56 -72.57 -25.36
C TRP A 164 -1.65 -72.50 -24.14
N ALA A 165 -0.91 -73.56 -23.81
CA ALA A 165 0.07 -73.55 -22.72
C ALA A 165 1.27 -72.64 -23.04
N TYR A 166 1.80 -72.67 -24.27
CA TYR A 166 2.81 -71.70 -24.69
C TYR A 166 2.26 -70.27 -24.75
N ALA A 167 1.06 -70.08 -25.32
CA ALA A 167 0.43 -68.76 -25.43
C ALA A 167 0.18 -68.13 -24.05
N ALA A 168 -0.31 -68.89 -23.07
CA ALA A 168 -0.53 -68.42 -21.70
C ALA A 168 0.79 -68.31 -20.89
N GLY A 169 1.77 -69.18 -21.14
CA GLY A 169 3.03 -69.21 -20.41
C GLY A 169 3.86 -67.93 -20.57
N ILE A 170 3.95 -67.38 -21.79
CA ILE A 170 4.70 -66.16 -22.08
C ILE A 170 4.22 -64.95 -21.22
N PRO A 171 2.94 -64.55 -21.24
CA PRO A 171 2.47 -63.43 -20.43
C PRO A 171 2.49 -63.75 -18.92
N ILE A 172 2.31 -65.01 -18.49
CA ILE A 172 2.52 -65.37 -17.07
C ILE A 172 3.96 -65.09 -16.64
N ILE A 173 4.96 -65.47 -17.45
CA ILE A 173 6.38 -65.20 -17.19
C ILE A 173 6.64 -63.68 -17.12
N LEU A 174 6.09 -62.90 -18.04
CA LEU A 174 6.23 -61.43 -18.03
C LEU A 174 5.59 -60.79 -16.78
N VAL A 175 4.43 -61.28 -16.33
CA VAL A 175 3.79 -60.82 -15.08
C VAL A 175 4.62 -61.18 -13.85
N VAL A 176 5.18 -62.40 -13.78
CA VAL A 176 6.07 -62.81 -12.69
C VAL A 176 7.35 -61.97 -12.65
N ILE A 177 7.98 -61.70 -13.81
CA ILE A 177 9.14 -60.81 -13.90
C ILE A 177 8.78 -59.40 -13.40
N GLY A 178 7.65 -58.84 -13.84
CA GLY A 178 7.19 -57.52 -13.37
C GLY A 178 6.94 -57.46 -11.85
N ILE A 179 6.39 -58.52 -11.25
CA ILE A 179 6.16 -58.62 -9.80
C ILE A 179 7.49 -58.68 -9.02
N VAL A 180 8.51 -59.35 -9.55
CA VAL A 180 9.83 -59.49 -8.90
C VAL A 180 10.68 -58.23 -9.08
N VAL A 181 10.75 -57.67 -10.28
CA VAL A 181 11.68 -56.56 -10.62
C VAL A 181 11.11 -55.20 -10.20
N ILE A 182 9.80 -55.00 -10.30
CA ILE A 182 9.12 -53.72 -10.00
C ILE A 182 7.83 -53.97 -9.19
N PRO A 183 7.95 -54.47 -7.94
CA PRO A 183 6.82 -54.92 -7.11
C PRO A 183 5.81 -53.82 -6.81
N ALA A 184 6.24 -52.58 -6.55
CA ALA A 184 5.34 -51.46 -6.26
C ALA A 184 4.46 -51.12 -7.47
N THR A 185 5.08 -50.95 -8.64
CA THR A 185 4.41 -50.66 -9.92
C THR A 185 3.42 -51.77 -10.31
N SER A 186 3.82 -53.03 -10.13
CA SER A 186 2.95 -54.18 -10.39
C SER A 186 1.77 -54.28 -9.42
N ARG A 187 1.97 -54.05 -8.11
CA ARG A 187 0.88 -54.01 -7.11
C ARG A 187 -0.12 -52.88 -7.38
N ASN A 188 0.36 -51.67 -7.72
CA ASN A 188 -0.50 -50.55 -8.09
C ASN A 188 -1.32 -50.87 -9.36
N THR A 189 -0.66 -51.35 -10.41
CA THR A 189 -1.34 -51.76 -11.66
C THR A 189 -2.40 -52.83 -11.38
N PHE A 190 -2.08 -53.84 -10.56
CA PHE A 190 -3.02 -54.91 -10.22
C PHE A 190 -4.25 -54.37 -9.49
N ALA A 191 -4.09 -53.44 -8.54
CA ALA A 191 -5.22 -52.77 -7.88
C ALA A 191 -6.06 -51.94 -8.88
N ARG A 192 -5.43 -51.20 -9.80
CA ARG A 192 -6.11 -50.39 -10.83
C ARG A 192 -6.82 -51.22 -11.89
N TRP A 193 -6.32 -52.42 -12.19
CA TRP A 193 -6.92 -53.40 -13.12
C TRP A 193 -8.06 -54.18 -12.46
N LEU A 194 -7.89 -54.64 -11.22
CA LEU A 194 -8.90 -55.43 -10.48
C LEU A 194 -10.07 -54.55 -9.97
N THR A 195 -9.81 -53.27 -9.69
CA THR A 195 -10.84 -52.31 -9.25
C THR A 195 -10.91 -51.11 -10.20
N PRO A 196 -11.31 -51.30 -11.47
CA PRO A 196 -11.21 -50.26 -12.50
C PRO A 196 -12.08 -49.03 -12.18
N TRP A 197 -13.19 -49.23 -11.47
CA TRP A 197 -14.10 -48.19 -10.96
C TRP A 197 -13.56 -47.38 -9.76
N ARG A 198 -12.49 -47.83 -9.07
CA ARG A 198 -11.91 -47.04 -7.98
C ARG A 198 -10.95 -45.98 -8.55
N ASN A 199 -11.02 -44.78 -7.98
CA ASN A 199 -10.00 -43.74 -8.19
C ASN A 199 -8.75 -44.08 -7.37
N VAL A 200 -7.95 -45.01 -7.88
CA VAL A 200 -6.62 -45.35 -7.36
C VAL A 200 -5.61 -44.55 -8.18
N GLU A 201 -4.76 -43.78 -7.52
CA GLU A 201 -3.73 -42.99 -8.19
C GLU A 201 -2.73 -43.87 -8.95
N ARG A 202 -2.16 -43.32 -10.03
CA ARG A 202 -1.18 -44.00 -10.87
C ARG A 202 0.18 -43.96 -10.20
N TYR A 203 0.82 -45.12 -9.98
CA TYR A 203 2.18 -45.16 -9.46
C TYR A 203 3.17 -44.58 -10.49
N THR A 204 3.93 -43.57 -10.05
CA THR A 204 5.04 -42.95 -10.79
C THR A 204 6.37 -43.24 -10.11
N PHE A 205 7.45 -43.32 -10.88
CA PHE A 205 8.80 -43.59 -10.39
C PHE A 205 9.47 -42.34 -9.82
N ALA A 206 9.19 -41.17 -10.39
CA ALA A 206 9.38 -39.89 -9.69
C ALA A 206 8.20 -39.68 -8.72
N GLN A 207 8.48 -39.53 -7.43
CA GLN A 207 7.47 -39.28 -6.39
C GLN A 207 7.63 -37.88 -5.82
N LEU A 208 6.65 -37.01 -6.07
CA LEU A 208 6.61 -35.65 -5.54
C LEU A 208 6.00 -35.59 -4.13
N GLU A 209 6.41 -34.58 -3.37
CA GLU A 209 5.87 -34.22 -2.05
C GLU A 209 4.77 -33.16 -2.14
N GLY A 210 4.11 -32.89 -1.01
CA GLY A 210 3.04 -31.88 -0.89
C GLY A 210 1.76 -32.22 -1.67
N ASN A 211 0.81 -31.29 -1.65
CA ASN A 211 -0.49 -31.40 -2.32
C ASN A 211 -0.58 -30.56 -3.61
N ALA A 212 -1.68 -30.69 -4.35
CA ALA A 212 -1.96 -29.95 -5.58
C ALA A 212 -2.81 -28.68 -5.34
N ASP A 213 -2.67 -28.09 -4.15
CA ASP A 213 -3.61 -27.10 -3.62
C ASP A 213 -3.53 -25.75 -4.37
N ARG A 214 -4.66 -25.02 -4.39
CA ARG A 214 -4.83 -23.71 -5.04
C ARG A 214 -3.83 -22.69 -4.47
N ARG A 215 -2.95 -22.18 -5.33
CA ARG A 215 -1.90 -21.21 -4.98
C ARG A 215 -2.30 -19.81 -5.45
N VAL A 216 -2.48 -18.88 -4.51
CA VAL A 216 -2.61 -17.46 -4.85
C VAL A 216 -1.21 -16.89 -5.10
N VAL A 217 -1.07 -16.04 -6.12
CA VAL A 217 0.18 -15.37 -6.50
C VAL A 217 -0.07 -13.88 -6.68
N ALA A 218 0.99 -13.07 -6.71
CA ALA A 218 0.84 -11.64 -6.95
C ALA A 218 0.50 -11.37 -8.44
N TYR A 219 -0.48 -10.49 -8.67
CA TYR A 219 -0.94 -10.12 -10.01
C TYR A 219 0.14 -9.36 -10.78
N ALA A 220 0.39 -9.78 -12.04
CA ALA A 220 1.42 -9.23 -12.94
C ALA A 220 2.86 -9.26 -12.39
N GLU A 221 3.16 -10.17 -11.45
CA GLU A 221 4.50 -10.45 -10.96
C GLU A 221 4.92 -11.89 -11.31
N SER A 222 6.22 -12.12 -11.53
CA SER A 222 6.76 -13.48 -11.64
C SER A 222 6.65 -14.21 -10.29
N PHE A 223 6.53 -15.53 -10.33
CA PHE A 223 6.43 -16.33 -9.12
C PHE A 223 7.08 -17.70 -9.29
N ASP A 224 7.67 -18.18 -8.21
CA ASP A 224 8.33 -19.49 -8.20
C ASP A 224 7.34 -20.58 -7.78
N VAL A 225 7.31 -21.68 -8.54
CA VAL A 225 6.71 -22.96 -8.13
C VAL A 225 7.84 -23.90 -7.78
N GLU A 226 7.82 -24.43 -6.56
CA GLU A 226 8.78 -25.44 -6.12
C GLU A 226 8.14 -26.83 -6.18
N ALA A 227 8.89 -27.80 -6.68
CA ALA A 227 8.52 -29.21 -6.69
C ALA A 227 9.63 -30.02 -6.00
N ARG A 228 9.29 -30.66 -4.88
CA ARG A 228 10.24 -31.49 -4.11
C ARG A 228 9.94 -32.98 -4.34
N LEU A 229 10.99 -33.77 -4.55
CA LEU A 229 10.93 -35.24 -4.58
C LEU A 229 11.05 -35.80 -3.16
N LYS A 230 10.37 -36.93 -2.93
CA LYS A 230 10.61 -37.74 -1.73
C LYS A 230 12.03 -38.29 -1.72
N GLU A 231 12.59 -38.42 -0.52
CA GLU A 231 13.94 -38.95 -0.33
C GLU A 231 14.07 -40.40 -0.82
N ASP A 232 12.99 -41.20 -0.74
CA ASP A 232 12.91 -42.58 -1.22
C ASP A 232 12.50 -42.72 -2.70
N SER A 233 12.29 -41.61 -3.43
CA SER A 233 11.83 -41.61 -4.83
C SER A 233 12.73 -42.50 -5.72
N PRO A 234 12.21 -43.60 -6.30
CA PRO A 234 13.02 -44.56 -7.06
C PRO A 234 13.68 -44.00 -8.33
N TRP A 235 13.10 -42.95 -8.92
CA TRP A 235 13.71 -42.15 -9.97
C TRP A 235 13.85 -40.69 -9.49
N LYS A 236 14.98 -40.08 -9.82
CA LYS A 236 15.33 -38.70 -9.47
C LYS A 236 15.85 -37.97 -10.72
N PRO A 237 14.95 -37.52 -11.63
CA PRO A 237 15.32 -36.87 -12.88
C PRO A 237 16.31 -35.71 -12.68
N GLU A 238 17.15 -35.44 -13.68
CA GLU A 238 18.10 -34.32 -13.64
C GLU A 238 17.39 -32.98 -13.86
N SER A 239 16.28 -32.97 -14.60
CA SER A 239 15.42 -31.80 -14.81
C SER A 239 13.94 -32.14 -14.72
N GLY A 240 13.14 -31.09 -14.51
CA GLY A 240 11.69 -31.09 -14.63
C GLY A 240 11.22 -29.94 -15.54
N GLU A 241 9.92 -29.87 -15.77
CA GLU A 241 9.26 -28.92 -16.67
C GLU A 241 7.97 -28.39 -16.00
N ALA A 242 7.73 -27.08 -16.07
CA ALA A 242 6.47 -26.46 -15.64
C ALA A 242 5.92 -25.53 -16.72
N GLN A 243 4.64 -25.68 -17.05
CA GLN A 243 3.96 -24.92 -18.10
C GLN A 243 2.73 -24.21 -17.53
N TYR A 244 2.61 -22.90 -17.72
CA TYR A 244 1.40 -22.15 -17.35
C TYR A 244 0.40 -22.15 -18.52
N ALA A 245 -0.71 -22.88 -18.37
CA ALA A 245 -1.69 -23.10 -19.45
C ALA A 245 -1.01 -23.51 -20.78
N GLU A 246 -1.12 -22.68 -21.83
CA GLU A 246 -0.56 -22.94 -23.16
C GLU A 246 0.76 -22.17 -23.44
N GLN A 247 1.38 -21.55 -22.43
CA GLN A 247 2.62 -20.80 -22.58
C GLN A 247 3.82 -21.72 -22.84
N THR A 248 4.98 -21.15 -23.20
CA THR A 248 6.24 -21.90 -23.34
C THR A 248 6.59 -22.62 -22.02
N PRO A 249 6.85 -23.95 -22.02
CA PRO A 249 7.28 -24.65 -20.82
C PRO A 249 8.64 -24.17 -20.31
N ILE A 250 8.79 -24.16 -19.00
CA ILE A 250 10.00 -23.72 -18.29
C ILE A 250 10.68 -24.94 -17.69
N VAL A 251 11.93 -25.16 -18.07
CA VAL A 251 12.75 -26.27 -17.58
C VAL A 251 13.56 -25.81 -16.37
N ALA A 252 13.61 -26.63 -15.33
CA ALA A 252 14.47 -26.41 -14.16
C ALA A 252 15.29 -27.67 -13.87
N GLU A 253 16.56 -27.50 -13.53
CA GLU A 253 17.44 -28.58 -13.07
C GLU A 253 17.16 -28.92 -11.59
N ARG A 254 17.60 -30.10 -11.15
CA ARG A 254 17.40 -30.60 -9.79
C ARG A 254 18.48 -30.07 -8.85
N ASP A 255 18.12 -29.11 -8.00
CA ASP A 255 18.91 -28.73 -6.82
C ASP A 255 18.62 -29.70 -5.67
N GLY A 256 19.50 -30.68 -5.47
CA GLY A 256 19.38 -31.72 -4.43
C GLY A 256 18.15 -32.61 -4.62
N ALA A 257 17.04 -32.24 -3.98
CA ALA A 257 15.73 -32.91 -4.07
C ALA A 257 14.62 -32.01 -4.66
N THR A 258 14.93 -30.76 -5.02
CA THR A 258 13.96 -29.73 -5.40
C THR A 258 14.20 -29.23 -6.82
N TYR A 259 13.12 -28.92 -7.52
CA TYR A 259 13.12 -28.14 -8.77
C TYR A 259 12.43 -26.80 -8.50
N LYS A 260 13.02 -25.70 -8.96
CA LYS A 260 12.47 -24.35 -8.80
C LYS A 260 12.11 -23.77 -10.17
N PHE A 261 10.82 -23.57 -10.40
CA PHE A 261 10.28 -23.06 -11.67
C PHE A 261 9.86 -21.60 -11.50
N GLN A 262 10.69 -20.67 -11.97
CA GLN A 262 10.35 -19.26 -12.00
C GLN A 262 9.43 -18.98 -13.20
N LEU A 263 8.14 -18.77 -12.94
CA LEU A 263 7.13 -18.52 -13.97
C LEU A 263 6.98 -17.01 -14.26
N PRO A 264 6.74 -16.62 -15.53
CA PRO A 264 6.59 -15.22 -15.92
C PRO A 264 5.29 -14.62 -15.35
N PRO A 265 5.19 -13.27 -15.29
CA PRO A 265 4.00 -12.54 -14.85
C PRO A 265 2.67 -13.04 -15.41
N GLN A 266 1.67 -13.22 -14.53
CA GLN A 266 0.32 -13.67 -14.91
C GLN A 266 -0.76 -12.68 -14.44
N THR A 267 -1.82 -12.55 -15.24
CA THR A 267 -2.93 -11.60 -15.01
C THR A 267 -4.31 -12.25 -15.07
N LYS A 268 -4.38 -13.55 -15.30
CA LYS A 268 -5.61 -14.35 -15.37
C LYS A 268 -5.42 -15.64 -14.60
N ASP A 269 -6.49 -16.16 -14.02
CA ASP A 269 -6.49 -17.47 -13.37
C ASP A 269 -6.16 -18.58 -14.39
N GLY A 270 -5.50 -19.64 -13.92
CA GLY A 270 -5.02 -20.72 -14.78
C GLY A 270 -4.50 -21.91 -14.00
N SER A 271 -3.74 -22.77 -14.66
CA SER A 271 -3.07 -23.89 -13.99
C SER A 271 -1.64 -24.10 -14.49
N VAL A 272 -0.75 -24.41 -13.56
CA VAL A 272 0.61 -24.86 -13.85
C VAL A 272 0.60 -26.38 -14.02
N ALA A 273 0.82 -26.85 -15.25
CA ALA A 273 1.10 -28.23 -15.54
C ALA A 273 2.59 -28.52 -15.27
N LEU A 274 2.84 -29.20 -14.15
CA LEU A 274 4.16 -29.63 -13.69
C LEU A 274 4.43 -31.07 -14.16
N ARG A 275 5.59 -31.33 -14.76
CA ARG A 275 6.08 -32.64 -15.18
C ARG A 275 7.50 -32.88 -14.66
N VAL A 276 7.70 -33.95 -13.90
CA VAL A 276 9.01 -34.38 -13.38
C VAL A 276 9.18 -35.85 -13.72
N GLY A 277 9.94 -36.15 -14.77
CA GLY A 277 10.03 -37.50 -15.31
C GLY A 277 8.66 -38.02 -15.77
N ASP A 278 8.13 -39.03 -15.07
CA ASP A 278 6.79 -39.59 -15.28
C ASP A 278 5.72 -39.00 -14.35
N ALA A 279 6.11 -38.28 -13.29
CA ALA A 279 5.19 -37.52 -12.45
C ALA A 279 4.55 -36.38 -13.23
N ARG A 280 3.24 -36.19 -13.04
CA ARG A 280 2.47 -35.07 -13.59
C ARG A 280 1.55 -34.52 -12.51
N ARG A 281 1.50 -33.20 -12.36
CA ARG A 281 0.63 -32.48 -11.42
C ARG A 281 0.06 -31.24 -12.11
N SER A 282 -1.19 -30.89 -11.83
CA SER A 282 -1.74 -29.56 -12.14
C SER A 282 -1.89 -28.80 -10.82
N ILE A 283 -1.47 -27.54 -10.79
CA ILE A 283 -1.64 -26.63 -9.64
C ILE A 283 -2.49 -25.47 -10.12
N LEU A 284 -3.65 -25.25 -9.49
CA LEU A 284 -4.49 -24.08 -9.78
C LEU A 284 -3.81 -22.81 -9.25
N VAL A 285 -3.69 -21.79 -10.10
CA VAL A 285 -3.03 -20.53 -9.76
C VAL A 285 -3.95 -19.35 -10.03
N GLU A 286 -4.07 -18.46 -9.03
CA GLU A 286 -4.88 -17.23 -9.11
C GLU A 286 -4.02 -15.99 -8.83
N PRO A 287 -3.76 -15.14 -9.85
CA PRO A 287 -3.08 -13.86 -9.66
C PRO A 287 -3.99 -12.83 -9.00
N LYS A 288 -3.60 -12.31 -7.82
CA LYS A 288 -4.35 -11.30 -7.07
C LYS A 288 -3.48 -10.10 -6.71
N LEU A 289 -4.10 -8.92 -6.67
CA LEU A 289 -3.44 -7.70 -6.25
C LEU A 289 -2.98 -7.82 -4.78
N ARG A 290 -1.74 -7.44 -4.51
CA ARG A 290 -1.20 -7.34 -3.15
C ARG A 290 -2.03 -6.35 -2.30
N PRO A 291 -2.08 -6.53 -0.97
CA PRO A 291 -2.65 -5.51 -0.09
C PRO A 291 -1.83 -4.22 -0.20
N ALA A 292 -2.46 -3.15 -0.69
CA ALA A 292 -1.85 -1.83 -0.79
C ALA A 292 -2.31 -0.94 0.37
N LEU A 293 -1.50 0.04 0.76
CA LEU A 293 -1.92 1.07 1.70
C LEU A 293 -2.99 1.96 1.03
N LYS A 294 -4.11 2.19 1.72
CA LYS A 294 -5.19 3.08 1.28
C LYS A 294 -5.16 4.40 2.06
N ASP A 295 -4.91 4.29 3.35
CA ASP A 295 -4.93 5.41 4.31
C ASP A 295 -3.93 5.14 5.44
N LEU A 296 -3.35 6.19 6.02
CA LEU A 296 -2.40 6.11 7.12
C LEU A 296 -2.39 7.41 7.93
N THR A 297 -2.90 7.34 9.15
CA THR A 297 -2.92 8.49 10.08
C THR A 297 -2.10 8.21 11.32
N ALA A 298 -1.46 9.24 11.87
CA ALA A 298 -0.89 9.23 13.21
C ALA A 298 -1.84 9.97 14.17
N LYS A 299 -2.26 9.29 15.23
CA LYS A 299 -2.92 9.89 16.40
C LYS A 299 -1.83 10.24 17.40
N VAL A 300 -1.49 11.52 17.46
CA VAL A 300 -0.40 12.08 18.23
C VAL A 300 -0.95 12.63 19.54
N GLN A 301 -0.56 12.01 20.65
CA GLN A 301 -0.72 12.60 21.97
C GLN A 301 0.53 13.41 22.30
N LEU A 302 0.37 14.72 22.41
CA LEU A 302 1.42 15.64 22.84
C LEU A 302 1.71 15.49 24.35
N PRO A 303 2.90 15.89 24.81
CA PRO A 303 3.27 15.83 26.23
C PRO A 303 2.29 16.52 27.18
N ASP A 304 2.06 15.92 28.35
CA ASP A 304 1.11 16.43 29.37
C ASP A 304 1.37 17.89 29.79
N TYR A 305 2.63 18.34 29.76
CA TYR A 305 2.99 19.71 30.15
C TYR A 305 2.38 20.78 29.23
N LEU A 306 2.11 20.44 27.96
CA LEU A 306 1.46 21.31 26.98
C LEU A 306 -0.06 21.40 27.15
N GLN A 307 -0.67 20.60 28.03
CA GLN A 307 -2.10 20.69 28.40
C GLN A 307 -3.12 20.51 27.24
N ARG A 308 -2.67 20.15 26.03
CA ARG A 308 -3.50 19.84 24.86
C ARG A 308 -4.11 18.44 25.01
N GLN A 309 -5.38 18.38 25.44
CA GLN A 309 -6.10 17.11 25.73
C GLN A 309 -6.56 16.35 24.48
N GLU A 310 -6.76 17.03 23.35
CA GLU A 310 -7.20 16.39 22.11
C GLU A 310 -5.98 15.91 21.29
N PRO A 311 -5.94 14.64 20.84
CA PRO A 311 -4.83 14.13 20.06
C PRO A 311 -4.83 14.73 18.65
N ARG A 312 -3.67 15.25 18.20
CA ARG A 312 -3.50 15.73 16.82
C ARG A 312 -3.57 14.55 15.86
N ILE A 313 -4.29 14.70 14.75
CA ILE A 313 -4.43 13.64 13.73
C ILE A 313 -3.71 14.10 12.46
N ASP A 314 -2.56 13.50 12.20
CA ASP A 314 -1.73 13.80 11.03
C ASP A 314 -1.93 12.74 9.94
N ASP A 315 -2.11 13.15 8.69
CA ASP A 315 -2.01 12.26 7.51
C ASP A 315 -0.52 12.09 7.17
N ILE A 316 0.00 10.89 7.41
CA ILE A 316 1.43 10.60 7.32
C ILE A 316 1.77 9.67 6.16
N ARG A 317 0.91 9.59 5.13
CA ARG A 317 1.16 8.79 3.91
C ARG A 317 2.46 9.18 3.17
N GLY A 318 3.00 10.39 3.42
CA GLY A 318 4.31 10.82 2.95
C GLY A 318 5.52 10.18 3.66
N GLY A 319 5.31 9.42 4.75
CA GLY A 319 6.36 8.66 5.44
C GLY A 319 7.22 9.46 6.42
N ILE A 320 6.86 10.70 6.74
CA ILE A 320 7.55 11.56 7.72
C ILE A 320 6.54 12.08 8.75
N VAL A 321 6.92 12.14 10.03
CA VAL A 321 6.09 12.63 11.14
C VAL A 321 6.92 13.51 12.07
N ASN A 322 6.53 14.78 12.23
CA ASN A 322 7.28 15.76 13.04
C ASN A 322 6.61 15.93 14.41
N LEU A 323 7.39 15.65 15.47
CA LEU A 323 6.88 15.51 16.84
C LEU A 323 7.84 16.15 17.84
N VAL A 324 7.31 16.90 18.81
CA VAL A 324 8.11 17.38 19.94
C VAL A 324 8.49 16.21 20.86
N LYS A 325 9.69 16.24 21.44
CA LYS A 325 10.19 15.19 22.33
C LYS A 325 9.24 14.90 23.50
N GLY A 326 9.11 13.62 23.83
CA GLY A 326 8.12 13.12 24.79
C GLY A 326 6.71 12.93 24.22
N SER A 327 6.44 13.29 22.96
CA SER A 327 5.18 12.93 22.28
C SER A 327 5.05 11.41 22.14
N THR A 328 3.81 10.92 22.11
CA THR A 328 3.51 9.53 21.73
C THR A 328 2.59 9.49 20.50
N ALA A 329 2.93 8.65 19.53
CA ALA A 329 2.17 8.49 18.29
C ALA A 329 1.61 7.07 18.17
N THR A 330 0.30 6.95 17.95
CA THR A 330 -0.36 5.67 17.61
C THR A 330 -0.77 5.71 16.14
N LEU A 331 -0.31 4.77 15.33
CA LEU A 331 -0.64 4.74 13.91
C LEU A 331 -1.92 3.95 13.65
N GLU A 332 -2.79 4.46 12.79
CA GLU A 332 -3.92 3.73 12.21
C GLU A 332 -3.75 3.67 10.68
N ALA A 333 -3.40 2.48 10.19
CA ALA A 333 -3.26 2.19 8.76
C ALA A 333 -4.50 1.45 8.26
N THR A 334 -5.01 1.79 7.08
CA THR A 334 -6.03 1.01 6.38
C THR A 334 -5.50 0.51 5.03
N THR A 335 -5.65 -0.78 4.75
CA THR A 335 -5.25 -1.40 3.48
C THR A 335 -6.43 -1.65 2.54
N THR A 336 -6.14 -1.89 1.25
CA THR A 336 -7.16 -2.19 0.23
C THR A 336 -7.81 -3.57 0.38
N ARG A 337 -7.27 -4.44 1.25
CA ARG A 337 -7.70 -5.82 1.46
C ARG A 337 -7.57 -6.20 2.94
N GLU A 338 -8.34 -7.19 3.39
CA GLU A 338 -8.24 -7.73 4.75
C GLU A 338 -6.90 -8.42 5.00
N LEU A 339 -6.36 -8.22 6.20
CA LEU A 339 -5.05 -8.69 6.62
C LEU A 339 -5.14 -9.97 7.47
N SER A 340 -4.00 -10.66 7.55
CA SER A 340 -3.75 -11.79 8.46
C SER A 340 -2.71 -11.44 9.51
N GLU A 341 -1.66 -10.71 9.13
CA GLU A 341 -0.60 -10.21 10.00
C GLU A 341 -0.16 -8.81 9.57
N ALA A 342 0.32 -8.02 10.53
CA ALA A 342 1.05 -6.79 10.32
C ALA A 342 2.17 -6.67 11.37
N THR A 343 3.31 -6.11 10.98
CA THR A 343 4.44 -5.90 11.91
C THR A 343 5.08 -4.52 11.71
N LEU A 344 5.53 -3.92 12.80
CA LEU A 344 6.31 -2.69 12.83
C LEU A 344 7.70 -3.03 13.36
N ASN A 345 8.76 -2.83 12.56
CA ASN A 345 10.13 -3.30 12.87
C ASN A 345 10.15 -4.77 13.35
N ASN A 346 9.47 -5.64 12.61
CA ASN A 346 9.28 -7.08 12.87
C ASN A 346 8.51 -7.44 14.17
N ARG A 347 7.93 -6.46 14.90
CA ARG A 347 7.05 -6.71 16.06
C ARG A 347 5.59 -6.79 15.61
N PRO A 348 4.84 -7.88 15.91
CA PRO A 348 3.42 -7.98 15.55
C PRO A 348 2.59 -6.81 16.08
N GLN A 349 1.68 -6.28 15.25
CA GLN A 349 0.78 -5.17 15.58
C GLN A 349 -0.68 -5.65 15.54
N LYS A 350 -1.61 -4.88 16.11
CA LYS A 350 -3.02 -5.27 16.18
C LYS A 350 -3.69 -5.10 14.81
N VAL A 351 -4.24 -6.20 14.28
CA VAL A 351 -4.99 -6.23 13.02
C VAL A 351 -6.49 -6.36 13.30
N ASP A 352 -7.32 -5.56 12.63
CA ASP A 352 -8.77 -5.70 12.62
C ASP A 352 -9.33 -5.52 11.19
N GLY A 353 -9.76 -6.62 10.58
CA GLY A 353 -10.22 -6.63 9.18
C GLY A 353 -9.13 -6.16 8.21
N ALA A 354 -9.28 -4.93 7.69
CA ALA A 354 -8.32 -4.26 6.82
C ALA A 354 -7.58 -3.09 7.49
N ARG A 355 -7.67 -2.96 8.82
CA ARG A 355 -6.98 -1.95 9.63
C ARG A 355 -5.83 -2.56 10.41
N VAL A 356 -4.78 -1.76 10.61
CA VAL A 356 -3.70 -2.00 11.56
C VAL A 356 -3.68 -0.85 12.56
N MET A 357 -3.67 -1.16 13.85
CA MET A 357 -3.35 -0.21 14.91
C MET A 357 -2.02 -0.61 15.53
N THR A 358 -1.08 0.33 15.64
CA THR A 358 0.19 0.06 16.33
C THR A 358 0.05 0.16 17.85
N GLU A 359 1.05 -0.35 18.57
CA GLU A 359 1.34 0.11 19.93
C GLU A 359 1.75 1.61 19.89
N PRO A 360 1.60 2.36 21.01
CA PRO A 360 2.06 3.76 21.08
C PRO A 360 3.58 3.86 20.96
N ILE A 361 4.04 4.72 20.05
CA ILE A 361 5.45 4.99 19.76
C ILE A 361 5.85 6.27 20.50
N ALA A 362 6.64 6.18 21.55
CA ALA A 362 7.24 7.34 22.22
C ALA A 362 8.43 7.87 21.39
N VAL A 363 8.50 9.19 21.22
CA VAL A 363 9.49 9.83 20.35
C VAL A 363 10.39 10.77 21.15
N GLU A 364 11.55 10.24 21.54
CA GLU A 364 12.65 10.97 22.20
C GLU A 364 13.78 11.32 21.21
N THR A 365 13.95 10.50 20.18
CA THR A 365 15.02 10.60 19.18
C THR A 365 14.49 10.27 17.78
N THR A 366 15.03 10.94 16.77
CA THR A 366 14.66 10.72 15.37
C THR A 366 14.92 9.26 14.98
N THR A 367 13.87 8.56 14.57
CA THR A 367 13.84 7.09 14.44
C THR A 367 13.12 6.68 13.17
N GLU A 368 13.69 5.72 12.43
CA GLU A 368 13.05 5.10 11.27
C GLU A 368 12.37 3.77 11.65
N MET A 369 11.18 3.55 11.12
CA MET A 369 10.38 2.34 11.32
C MET A 369 9.80 1.82 10.02
N HIS A 370 9.76 0.50 9.87
CA HIS A 370 9.20 -0.19 8.71
C HIS A 370 7.90 -0.88 9.12
N LEU A 371 6.78 -0.40 8.58
CA LEU A 371 5.48 -1.05 8.71
C LEU A 371 5.26 -2.02 7.54
N THR A 372 4.93 -3.27 7.86
CA THR A 372 4.71 -4.36 6.90
C THR A 372 3.40 -5.08 7.21
N TRP A 373 2.78 -5.67 6.19
CA TRP A 373 1.53 -6.42 6.34
C TRP A 373 1.36 -7.51 5.27
N ARG A 374 0.50 -8.49 5.57
CA ARG A 374 0.13 -9.60 4.69
C ARG A 374 -1.37 -9.80 4.67
N ASP A 375 -1.94 -10.09 3.50
CA ASP A 375 -3.37 -10.36 3.34
C ASP A 375 -3.77 -11.76 3.84
N ARG A 376 -5.08 -12.04 3.88
CA ARG A 376 -5.63 -13.37 4.19
C ARG A 376 -5.32 -14.48 3.16
N PHE A 377 -4.65 -14.17 2.06
CA PHE A 377 -4.23 -15.12 1.02
C PHE A 377 -2.71 -15.36 1.00
N GLY A 378 -1.98 -14.78 1.95
CA GLY A 378 -0.53 -14.97 2.10
C GLY A 378 0.32 -13.91 1.38
N LEU A 379 -0.28 -12.98 0.64
CA LEU A 379 0.41 -11.94 -0.13
C LEU A 379 0.84 -10.80 0.78
N ALA A 380 2.14 -10.56 0.88
CA ALA A 380 2.69 -9.39 1.55
C ALA A 380 2.48 -8.10 0.73
N ALA A 381 2.60 -6.95 1.39
CA ALA A 381 2.89 -5.68 0.73
C ALA A 381 4.04 -5.83 -0.30
N ARG A 382 4.07 -4.97 -1.33
CA ARG A 382 5.13 -5.01 -2.35
C ARG A 382 6.48 -4.57 -1.76
N GLU A 383 6.45 -3.46 -1.03
CA GLU A 383 7.57 -2.82 -0.34
C GLU A 383 7.06 -2.45 1.08
N PRO A 384 7.95 -2.36 2.10
CA PRO A 384 7.57 -1.89 3.43
C PRO A 384 7.21 -0.39 3.38
N GLN A 385 6.21 0.02 4.15
CA GLN A 385 5.99 1.45 4.39
C GLN A 385 7.06 1.94 5.35
N VAL A 386 7.98 2.78 4.86
CA VAL A 386 8.99 3.46 5.69
C VAL A 386 8.34 4.67 6.36
N LEU A 387 8.72 4.90 7.62
CA LEU A 387 8.18 5.92 8.52
C LEU A 387 9.32 6.54 9.32
N ARG A 388 9.64 7.81 9.06
CA ARG A 388 10.62 8.58 9.82
C ARG A 388 9.90 9.47 10.83
N PHE A 389 10.06 9.17 12.11
CA PHE A 389 9.64 10.05 13.19
C PHE A 389 10.79 11.02 13.48
N GLU A 390 10.54 12.32 13.35
CA GLU A 390 11.52 13.38 13.62
C GLU A 390 11.22 14.00 14.99
N ALA A 391 12.20 13.87 15.90
CA ALA A 391 12.11 14.34 17.27
C ALA A 391 12.63 15.77 17.37
N LEU A 392 11.72 16.73 17.31
CA LEU A 392 12.00 18.15 17.44
C LEU A 392 12.11 18.56 18.91
N ASP A 393 12.96 19.55 19.20
CA ASP A 393 12.94 20.26 20.48
C ASP A 393 11.78 21.28 20.48
N ASP A 394 11.25 21.53 21.67
CA ASP A 394 10.27 22.60 21.96
C ASP A 394 11.01 23.96 21.82
N GLU A 395 10.56 24.86 20.93
CA GLU A 395 11.26 26.14 20.69
C GLU A 395 11.01 27.14 21.81
N SER A 396 11.80 28.22 21.91
CA SER A 396 11.64 29.22 22.98
C SER A 396 10.72 30.37 22.54
N PRO A 397 9.79 30.85 23.39
CA PRO A 397 8.84 31.88 23.02
C PRO A 397 9.54 33.19 22.63
N THR A 398 9.09 33.77 21.53
CA THR A 398 9.49 35.12 21.10
C THR A 398 8.61 36.17 21.78
N VAL A 399 9.18 37.34 22.13
CA VAL A 399 8.41 38.45 22.71
C VAL A 399 8.97 39.83 22.32
N ALA A 400 8.08 40.73 21.90
CA ALA A 400 8.39 42.08 21.42
C ALA A 400 7.51 43.15 22.09
N LEU A 401 8.08 44.36 22.21
CA LEU A 401 7.39 45.58 22.62
C LEU A 401 7.13 46.44 21.38
N ASN A 402 5.85 46.61 21.03
CA ASN A 402 5.39 47.39 19.89
C ASN A 402 4.80 48.73 20.37
N LYS A 403 4.92 49.79 19.56
CA LYS A 403 4.39 51.14 19.83
C LYS A 403 5.03 51.90 21.03
N LEU A 404 6.27 51.57 21.41
CA LEU A 404 7.02 52.31 22.44
C LEU A 404 8.40 52.75 21.90
N LYS A 405 8.76 54.03 22.05
CA LYS A 405 10.08 54.56 21.62
C LYS A 405 11.17 54.18 22.65
N ASN A 406 12.41 53.97 22.19
CA ASN A 406 13.56 53.78 23.08
C ASN A 406 14.14 55.14 23.53
N ASN A 407 14.75 55.20 24.71
CA ASN A 407 15.22 56.43 25.38
C ASN A 407 14.13 57.51 25.55
N GLN A 408 12.86 57.10 25.66
CA GLN A 408 11.74 58.04 25.80
C GLN A 408 11.75 58.71 27.18
N VAL A 409 11.53 60.03 27.21
CA VAL A 409 11.27 60.79 28.45
C VAL A 409 9.78 60.68 28.79
N VAL A 410 9.46 60.48 30.07
CA VAL A 410 8.11 60.12 30.54
C VAL A 410 7.82 60.87 31.84
N ILE A 411 6.64 61.45 31.98
CA ILE A 411 6.27 62.13 33.24
C ILE A 411 5.81 61.09 34.26
N SER A 412 6.21 61.22 35.52
CA SER A 412 5.87 60.26 36.58
C SER A 412 4.38 59.93 36.75
N ASN A 413 3.46 60.86 36.42
CA ASN A 413 2.00 60.67 36.41
C ASN A 413 1.44 60.10 35.08
N GLU A 414 2.24 60.01 34.03
CA GLU A 414 1.82 59.58 32.68
C GLU A 414 1.39 58.10 32.66
N VAL A 415 0.58 57.74 31.67
CA VAL A 415 0.17 56.35 31.40
C VAL A 415 0.58 55.99 29.97
N LEU A 416 1.68 55.26 29.83
CA LEU A 416 2.11 54.71 28.55
C LEU A 416 1.21 53.55 28.17
N ALA A 417 0.65 53.60 26.96
CA ALA A 417 -0.11 52.51 26.35
C ALA A 417 0.67 51.98 25.14
N PHE A 418 0.88 50.67 25.09
CA PHE A 418 1.69 50.00 24.06
C PHE A 418 1.19 48.56 23.87
N GLU A 419 1.78 47.81 22.94
CA GLU A 419 1.40 46.42 22.68
C GLU A 419 2.55 45.47 22.99
N ILE A 420 2.25 44.36 23.66
CA ILE A 420 3.16 43.23 23.78
C ILE A 420 2.69 42.16 22.81
N GLN A 421 3.58 41.72 21.93
CA GLN A 421 3.33 40.58 21.04
C GLN A 421 4.27 39.44 21.45
N ALA A 422 3.71 38.27 21.73
CA ALA A 422 4.45 37.05 21.99
C ALA A 422 4.01 35.94 21.03
N SER A 423 4.92 35.06 20.64
CA SER A 423 4.63 33.90 19.78
C SER A 423 5.48 32.69 20.13
N ASP A 424 4.88 31.52 20.06
CA ASP A 424 5.38 30.24 20.58
C ASP A 424 4.74 29.09 19.77
N ASP A 425 5.44 27.96 19.57
CA ASP A 425 4.94 26.87 18.72
C ASP A 425 3.94 25.93 19.43
N PHE A 426 3.90 25.93 20.76
CA PHE A 426 2.92 25.17 21.54
C PHE A 426 1.98 26.04 22.43
N GLY A 427 2.21 27.34 22.49
CA GLY A 427 1.28 28.37 22.95
C GLY A 427 1.77 29.14 24.16
N VAL A 428 1.60 30.46 24.15
CA VAL A 428 2.10 31.32 25.24
C VAL A 428 1.27 31.11 26.52
N LYS A 429 1.93 30.84 27.65
CA LYS A 429 1.28 30.59 28.96
C LYS A 429 1.02 31.88 29.73
N ARG A 430 2.01 32.78 29.78
CA ARG A 430 1.89 34.12 30.40
C ARG A 430 2.72 35.16 29.67
N ILE A 431 2.24 36.40 29.73
CA ILE A 431 2.92 37.60 29.27
C ILE A 431 2.99 38.59 30.42
N GLY A 432 4.17 39.15 30.66
CA GLY A 432 4.40 40.14 31.70
C GLY A 432 5.37 41.24 31.29
N LEU A 433 5.58 42.16 32.22
CA LEU A 433 6.54 43.25 32.15
C LEU A 433 7.49 43.17 33.34
N GLU A 434 8.76 43.45 33.09
CA GLU A 434 9.80 43.67 34.08
C GLU A 434 10.37 45.07 33.87
N TRP A 435 10.61 45.83 34.95
CA TRP A 435 11.42 47.03 34.91
C TRP A 435 12.57 46.97 35.90
N THR A 436 13.76 47.37 35.45
CA THR A 436 14.96 47.49 36.29
C THR A 436 15.46 48.92 36.27
N GLY A 437 15.48 49.58 37.43
CA GLY A 437 16.05 50.93 37.56
C GLY A 437 17.56 50.94 37.24
N ILE A 438 18.01 51.95 36.50
CA ILE A 438 19.41 52.13 36.15
C ILE A 438 20.11 52.84 37.32
N ALA A 439 21.00 52.13 38.00
CA ALA A 439 21.79 52.67 39.10
C ALA A 439 22.69 53.84 38.62
N ASN A 440 22.68 54.94 39.37
CA ASN A 440 23.56 56.08 39.18
C ASN A 440 24.02 56.58 40.55
N PRO A 441 25.33 56.58 40.88
CA PRO A 441 25.81 56.92 42.23
C PRO A 441 25.43 58.31 42.76
N ILE A 442 25.05 59.24 41.88
CA ILE A 442 24.67 60.62 42.24
C ILE A 442 23.14 60.81 42.12
N HIS A 443 22.53 60.32 41.05
CA HIS A 443 21.13 60.62 40.71
C HIS A 443 20.13 59.48 40.98
N ASN A 444 20.60 58.24 41.16
CA ASN A 444 19.75 57.09 41.46
C ASN A 444 20.54 56.00 42.22
N PRO A 445 20.94 56.24 43.48
CA PRO A 445 21.74 55.29 44.25
C PRO A 445 20.94 54.05 44.70
N GLU A 446 19.61 54.17 44.80
CA GLU A 446 18.69 53.09 45.17
C GLU A 446 17.63 52.88 44.05
N PRO A 447 18.01 52.25 42.92
CA PRO A 447 17.11 52.03 41.79
C PRO A 447 15.88 51.19 42.17
N THR A 448 14.72 51.61 41.69
CA THR A 448 13.45 50.87 41.86
C THR A 448 13.27 49.88 40.72
N SER A 449 12.93 48.64 41.05
CA SER A 449 12.68 47.57 40.08
C SER A 449 11.40 46.82 40.46
N GLY A 450 10.76 46.14 39.50
CA GLY A 450 9.52 45.42 39.74
C GLY A 450 9.03 44.64 38.52
N GLU A 451 7.95 43.89 38.69
CA GLU A 451 7.30 43.14 37.62
C GLU A 451 5.77 43.22 37.70
N LYS A 452 5.12 42.91 36.57
CA LYS A 452 3.65 42.92 36.42
C LYS A 452 3.23 41.89 35.38
N ILE A 453 2.33 40.98 35.76
CA ILE A 453 1.65 40.12 34.78
C ILE A 453 0.66 40.98 33.99
N VAL A 454 0.71 40.90 32.66
CA VAL A 454 -0.18 41.64 31.74
C VAL A 454 -1.33 40.76 31.29
N SER A 455 -1.06 39.50 30.93
CA SER A 455 -2.09 38.50 30.61
C SER A 455 -1.62 37.07 30.88
N ALA A 456 -2.57 36.18 31.14
CA ALA A 456 -2.39 34.77 30.80
C ALA A 456 -2.63 34.59 29.29
N GLY A 457 -1.98 33.60 28.68
CA GLY A 457 -2.36 33.09 27.36
C GLY A 457 -3.11 31.77 27.48
N THR A 458 -3.07 30.94 26.44
CA THR A 458 -3.65 29.59 26.44
C THR A 458 -2.72 28.60 25.73
N PRO A 459 -2.83 27.28 26.00
CA PRO A 459 -2.00 26.27 25.34
C PRO A 459 -2.38 26.03 23.86
N THR A 460 -3.15 26.92 23.23
CA THR A 460 -3.58 26.88 21.83
C THR A 460 -3.47 28.24 21.15
N ALA A 461 -2.77 29.20 21.77
CA ALA A 461 -2.58 30.54 21.26
C ALA A 461 -1.12 30.73 20.86
N ASP A 462 -0.81 30.24 19.66
CA ASP A 462 0.53 30.21 19.09
C ASP A 462 1.08 31.63 18.82
N THR A 463 0.18 32.63 18.73
CA THR A 463 0.51 34.07 18.83
C THR A 463 -0.49 34.79 19.74
N VAL A 464 0.00 35.66 20.62
CA VAL A 464 -0.81 36.47 21.54
C VAL A 464 -0.33 37.92 21.50
N THR A 465 -1.22 38.84 21.09
CA THR A 465 -0.98 40.29 21.13
C THR A 465 -1.88 40.93 22.18
N VAL A 466 -1.31 41.67 23.12
CA VAL A 466 -2.04 42.28 24.25
C VAL A 466 -1.72 43.77 24.36
N ALA A 467 -2.76 44.60 24.46
CA ALA A 467 -2.62 46.00 24.85
C ALA A 467 -2.20 46.09 26.33
N ALA A 468 -1.02 46.66 26.57
CA ALA A 468 -0.39 46.79 27.87
C ALA A 468 -0.35 48.27 28.31
N THR A 469 -0.30 48.50 29.62
CA THR A 469 -0.14 49.84 30.19
C THR A 469 0.90 49.86 31.31
N PHE A 470 1.73 50.90 31.30
CA PHE A 470 2.72 51.20 32.34
C PHE A 470 2.56 52.65 32.79
N SER A 471 2.58 52.91 34.10
CA SER A 471 2.50 54.26 34.65
C SER A 471 3.36 54.32 35.91
N PRO A 472 4.41 55.16 35.97
CA PRO A 472 5.35 55.12 37.10
C PRO A 472 4.68 55.32 38.46
N LYS A 473 3.75 56.29 38.56
CA LYS A 473 2.93 56.55 39.75
C LYS A 473 2.03 55.38 40.15
N ARG A 474 1.53 54.58 39.20
CA ARG A 474 0.71 53.38 39.49
C ARG A 474 1.55 52.22 39.98
N GLU A 475 2.68 51.97 39.31
CA GLU A 475 3.59 50.86 39.63
C GLU A 475 4.59 51.23 40.75
N SER A 476 4.37 52.34 41.47
CA SER A 476 5.18 52.86 42.59
C SER A 476 6.65 53.13 42.28
N VAL A 477 6.95 53.46 41.02
CA VAL A 477 8.31 53.75 40.54
C VAL A 477 8.68 55.22 40.81
N LYS A 478 9.75 55.43 41.59
CA LYS A 478 10.34 56.77 41.81
C LYS A 478 10.87 57.35 40.49
N PRO A 479 10.89 58.69 40.30
CA PRO A 479 11.57 59.33 39.17
C PRO A 479 13.02 58.85 39.04
N GLN A 480 13.35 58.26 37.88
CA GLN A 480 14.66 57.69 37.55
C GLN A 480 14.71 57.25 36.08
N SER A 481 15.91 56.95 35.58
CA SER A 481 16.06 56.17 34.35
C SER A 481 15.92 54.67 34.64
N LEU A 482 15.14 53.94 33.84
CA LEU A 482 14.89 52.50 33.99
C LEU A 482 14.96 51.78 32.64
N ARG A 483 15.14 50.45 32.69
CA ARG A 483 14.98 49.55 31.53
C ARG A 483 13.66 48.80 31.68
N LEU A 484 12.76 48.95 30.73
CA LEU A 484 11.53 48.19 30.60
C LEU A 484 11.73 47.02 29.62
N ARG A 485 11.24 45.83 29.97
CA ARG A 485 11.21 44.63 29.11
C ARG A 485 9.84 43.97 29.22
N ALA A 486 9.36 43.40 28.13
CA ALA A 486 8.34 42.36 28.20
C ALA A 486 9.00 41.01 28.48
N TYR A 487 8.26 40.10 29.09
CA TYR A 487 8.65 38.69 29.20
C TYR A 487 7.51 37.76 28.80
N ALA A 488 7.88 36.57 28.32
CA ALA A 488 6.99 35.46 28.07
C ALA A 488 7.40 34.23 28.90
N GLU A 489 6.40 33.49 29.38
CA GLU A 489 6.52 32.12 29.90
C GLU A 489 5.79 31.19 28.93
N ASP A 490 6.42 30.06 28.59
CA ASP A 490 5.82 28.94 27.84
C ASP A 490 5.37 27.82 28.80
N TYR A 491 4.91 26.69 28.25
CA TYR A 491 4.49 25.53 29.01
C TYR A 491 5.63 24.58 29.42
N LEU A 492 6.86 24.75 28.92
CA LEU A 492 7.96 23.81 29.13
C LEU A 492 8.46 23.81 30.59
N PRO A 493 8.53 22.65 31.29
CA PRO A 493 8.94 22.62 32.69
C PRO A 493 10.39 23.06 32.91
N ASN A 494 10.58 23.99 33.84
CA ASN A 494 11.89 24.54 34.27
C ASN A 494 12.63 25.37 33.21
N ARG A 495 11.96 25.86 32.16
CA ARG A 495 12.55 26.87 31.27
C ARG A 495 12.52 28.26 31.90
N ASP A 496 13.59 29.03 31.69
CA ASP A 496 13.68 30.43 32.08
C ASP A 496 12.78 31.33 31.20
N ARG A 497 12.31 32.43 31.76
CA ARG A 497 11.57 33.47 31.03
C ARG A 497 12.38 34.01 29.85
N VAL A 498 11.75 34.13 28.68
CA VAL A 498 12.33 34.87 27.55
C VAL A 498 11.93 36.33 27.64
N TYR A 499 12.87 37.23 27.37
CA TYR A 499 12.69 38.69 27.51
C TYR A 499 12.84 39.41 26.17
N SER A 500 12.11 40.52 26.00
CA SER A 500 12.29 41.42 24.87
C SER A 500 13.62 42.18 24.94
N SER A 501 14.02 42.80 23.83
CA SER A 501 14.98 43.89 23.84
C SER A 501 14.62 44.94 24.91
N PRO A 502 15.56 45.41 25.74
CA PRO A 502 15.29 46.42 26.76
C PRO A 502 15.12 47.80 26.14
N LEU A 503 14.00 48.45 26.49
CA LEU A 503 13.75 49.86 26.17
C LEU A 503 14.07 50.72 27.39
N VAL A 504 14.85 51.78 27.22
CA VAL A 504 15.15 52.74 28.29
C VAL A 504 14.06 53.79 28.36
N LEU A 505 13.55 54.05 29.57
CA LEU A 505 12.62 55.13 29.86
C LEU A 505 13.23 56.06 30.92
N HIS A 506 13.10 57.36 30.72
CA HIS A 506 13.57 58.39 31.65
C HIS A 506 12.37 59.03 32.37
N VAL A 507 12.04 58.51 33.55
CA VAL A 507 10.91 58.99 34.35
C VAL A 507 11.32 60.24 35.12
N LEU A 508 10.64 61.36 34.87
CA LEU A 508 10.89 62.66 35.52
C LEU A 508 9.71 63.09 36.42
N THR A 509 9.98 63.95 37.41
CA THR A 509 8.90 64.76 38.02
C THR A 509 8.38 65.80 37.02
N PRO A 510 7.14 66.31 37.19
CA PRO A 510 6.61 67.43 36.40
C PRO A 510 7.58 68.62 36.27
N SER A 511 8.28 68.98 37.36
CA SER A 511 9.19 70.12 37.40
C SER A 511 10.59 69.85 36.85
N GLU A 512 11.00 68.59 36.74
CA GLU A 512 12.18 68.19 35.98
C GLU A 512 11.86 68.10 34.49
N HIS A 513 10.67 67.59 34.15
CA HIS A 513 10.17 67.53 32.78
C HIS A 513 10.00 68.94 32.18
N PHE A 514 9.38 69.87 32.92
CA PHE A 514 9.27 71.28 32.54
C PHE A 514 10.65 71.88 32.21
N LYS A 515 11.63 71.72 33.11
CA LYS A 515 13.00 72.25 32.90
C LYS A 515 13.71 71.60 31.71
N TRP A 516 13.56 70.29 31.53
CA TRP A 516 14.13 69.57 30.39
C TRP A 516 13.53 70.05 29.07
N LEU A 517 12.19 70.20 29.02
CA LEU A 517 11.47 70.57 27.82
C LEU A 517 11.66 72.05 27.46
N VAL A 518 11.70 72.96 28.44
CA VAL A 518 12.16 74.35 28.22
C VAL A 518 13.58 74.37 27.66
N GLY A 519 14.46 73.47 28.13
CA GLY A 519 15.78 73.26 27.53
C GLY A 519 15.73 72.78 26.08
N GLN A 520 14.83 71.86 25.73
CA GLN A 520 14.63 71.44 24.33
C GLN A 520 14.06 72.58 23.48
N MET A 521 13.10 73.36 23.98
CA MET A 521 12.55 74.54 23.28
C MET A 521 13.61 75.64 23.08
N GLN A 522 14.59 75.79 23.98
CA GLN A 522 15.73 76.68 23.77
C GLN A 522 16.69 76.19 22.66
N LEU A 523 16.87 74.87 22.54
CA LEU A 523 17.65 74.29 21.43
C LEU A 523 16.89 74.40 20.10
N TRP A 524 15.58 74.12 20.12
CA TRP A 524 14.69 74.22 18.96
C TRP A 524 14.56 75.66 18.44
N THR A 525 14.32 76.65 19.32
CA THR A 525 14.31 78.08 18.92
C THR A 525 15.67 78.56 18.41
N GLY A 526 16.78 78.02 18.94
CA GLY A 526 18.11 78.24 18.38
C GLY A 526 18.24 77.73 16.94
N ALA A 527 17.83 76.48 16.69
CA ALA A 527 17.88 75.89 15.35
C ALA A 527 16.89 76.55 14.36
N ALA A 528 15.70 76.95 14.82
CA ALA A 528 14.74 77.72 14.02
C ALA A 528 15.32 79.10 13.66
N LYS A 529 16.05 79.74 14.57
CA LYS A 529 16.78 80.97 14.26
C LYS A 529 17.91 80.71 13.25
N ASP A 530 18.69 79.62 13.38
CA ASP A 530 19.73 79.30 12.40
C ASP A 530 19.16 79.08 10.99
N VAL A 531 17.96 78.48 10.87
CA VAL A 531 17.23 78.36 9.60
C VAL A 531 16.69 79.70 9.09
N HIS A 532 16.23 80.60 9.98
CA HIS A 532 15.81 81.96 9.61
C HIS A 532 16.98 82.85 9.17
N ASP A 533 18.07 82.89 9.93
CA ASP A 533 19.31 83.59 9.58
C ASP A 533 19.90 83.01 8.27
N LYS A 534 19.67 81.72 7.99
CA LYS A 534 20.01 81.11 6.69
C LYS A 534 19.06 81.53 5.57
N GLU A 535 17.76 81.58 5.81
CA GLU A 535 16.75 82.05 4.87
C GLU A 535 17.02 83.50 4.42
N LEU A 536 17.39 84.38 5.35
CA LEU A 536 17.78 85.76 5.03
C LEU A 536 18.99 85.83 4.08
N GLN A 537 19.99 84.94 4.24
CA GLN A 537 21.11 84.83 3.30
C GLN A 537 20.66 84.33 1.92
N LEU A 538 19.80 83.31 1.89
CA LEU A 538 19.32 82.70 0.65
C LEU A 538 18.44 83.68 -0.13
N HIS A 539 17.48 84.33 0.52
CA HIS A 539 16.66 85.40 -0.04
C HIS A 539 17.49 86.57 -0.60
N GLN A 540 18.58 86.97 0.07
CA GLN A 540 19.49 87.99 -0.47
C GLN A 540 20.21 87.51 -1.75
N ILE A 541 20.63 86.25 -1.83
CA ILE A 541 21.21 85.67 -3.06
C ILE A 541 20.15 85.55 -4.16
N ASN A 542 18.92 85.17 -3.83
CA ASN A 542 17.80 85.14 -4.79
C ASN A 542 17.51 86.51 -5.37
N ARG A 543 17.60 87.56 -4.55
CA ARG A 543 17.48 88.95 -5.00
C ARG A 543 18.63 89.34 -5.93
N GLU A 544 19.88 89.02 -5.58
CA GLU A 544 21.03 89.24 -6.47
C GLU A 544 20.85 88.53 -7.81
N LEU A 545 20.41 87.27 -7.81
CA LEU A 545 20.18 86.49 -9.04
C LEU A 545 19.02 87.03 -9.87
N ARG A 546 17.95 87.52 -9.24
CA ARG A 546 16.78 88.13 -9.91
C ARG A 546 17.10 89.51 -10.50
N ASP A 547 17.95 90.28 -9.83
CA ASP A 547 18.30 91.65 -10.24
C ASP A 547 19.44 91.67 -11.31
N LEU A 548 19.85 90.50 -11.84
CA LEU A 548 20.80 90.35 -12.96
C LEU A 548 20.13 90.58 -14.35
N PRO A 549 20.87 91.13 -15.34
CA PRO A 549 20.38 91.21 -16.72
C PRO A 549 20.16 89.84 -17.37
N PRO A 550 19.10 89.63 -18.19
CA PRO A 550 18.80 88.35 -18.82
C PRO A 550 19.97 87.72 -19.60
N GLU A 551 20.71 88.54 -20.35
CA GLU A 551 21.89 88.12 -21.13
C GLU A 551 23.01 87.51 -20.29
N THR A 552 23.03 87.75 -18.97
CA THR A 552 24.04 87.21 -18.05
C THR A 552 23.59 85.92 -17.34
N LEU A 553 22.30 85.61 -17.34
CA LEU A 553 21.75 84.39 -16.72
C LEU A 553 22.02 83.14 -17.58
N ASP A 554 22.29 83.31 -18.87
CA ASP A 554 22.65 82.22 -19.79
C ASP A 554 24.08 81.69 -19.63
N ASP A 555 24.95 82.39 -18.89
CA ASP A 555 26.32 81.93 -18.59
C ASP A 555 26.26 80.59 -17.80
N PRO A 556 26.93 79.51 -18.25
CA PRO A 556 27.06 78.26 -17.51
C PRO A 556 27.49 78.42 -16.04
N ALA A 557 28.27 79.46 -15.71
CA ALA A 557 28.64 79.77 -14.33
C ALA A 557 27.45 80.27 -13.50
N GLN A 558 26.58 81.13 -14.06
CA GLN A 558 25.39 81.62 -13.37
C GLN A 558 24.30 80.53 -13.31
N ARG A 559 24.08 79.76 -14.38
CA ARG A 559 23.18 78.58 -14.34
C ARG A 559 23.56 77.60 -13.24
N LYS A 560 24.87 77.34 -13.07
CA LYS A 560 25.38 76.53 -11.95
C LYS A 560 25.13 77.19 -10.58
N ARG A 561 25.33 78.51 -10.45
CA ARG A 561 25.00 79.26 -9.21
C ARG A 561 23.51 79.18 -8.87
N ILE A 562 22.61 79.27 -9.85
CA ILE A 562 21.16 79.12 -9.67
C ILE A 562 20.81 77.69 -9.24
N GLN A 563 21.44 76.66 -9.83
CA GLN A 563 21.24 75.26 -9.43
C GLN A 563 21.75 74.99 -8.00
N GLU A 564 22.91 75.53 -7.63
CA GLU A 564 23.45 75.44 -6.27
C GLU A 564 22.57 76.18 -5.26
N GLN A 565 22.02 77.34 -5.63
CA GLN A 565 21.03 78.06 -4.83
C GLN A 565 19.74 77.24 -4.67
N ALA A 566 19.14 76.72 -5.75
CA ALA A 566 17.94 75.88 -5.70
C ALA A 566 18.13 74.60 -4.87
N ALA A 567 19.34 74.04 -4.83
CA ALA A 567 19.68 72.93 -3.94
C ALA A 567 19.79 73.39 -2.47
N ALA A 568 20.32 74.58 -2.21
CA ALA A 568 20.38 75.18 -0.88
C ALA A 568 18.98 75.54 -0.33
N GLU A 569 18.06 76.02 -1.18
CA GLU A 569 16.66 76.25 -0.80
C GLU A 569 15.97 74.97 -0.36
N ARG A 570 16.04 73.89 -1.16
CA ARG A 570 15.44 72.59 -0.79
C ARG A 570 16.06 72.02 0.49
N ALA A 571 17.35 72.27 0.72
CA ALA A 571 18.02 71.89 1.96
C ALA A 571 17.69 72.79 3.16
N ASN A 572 17.17 74.01 2.96
CA ASN A 572 16.65 74.87 4.02
C ASN A 572 15.20 74.49 4.36
N ALA A 573 14.36 74.31 3.32
CA ALA A 573 12.98 73.84 3.45
C ALA A 573 12.89 72.51 4.21
N ALA A 574 13.63 71.49 3.79
CA ALA A 574 13.64 70.18 4.47
C ALA A 574 14.17 70.21 5.92
N ARG A 575 14.90 71.26 6.32
CA ARG A 575 15.25 71.51 7.73
C ARG A 575 14.12 72.19 8.48
N LEU A 576 13.42 73.13 7.83
CA LEU A 576 12.24 73.76 8.41
C LEU A 576 11.13 72.74 8.63
N ASP A 577 10.84 71.87 7.66
CA ASP A 577 9.90 70.75 7.77
C ASP A 577 10.22 69.90 9.02
N SER A 578 11.47 69.45 9.16
CA SER A 578 11.91 68.64 10.30
C SER A 578 11.90 69.40 11.64
N LEU A 579 12.10 70.72 11.63
CA LEU A 579 11.92 71.56 12.81
C LEU A 579 10.45 71.76 13.17
N VAL A 580 9.54 71.84 12.19
CA VAL A 580 8.09 71.88 12.43
C VAL A 580 7.64 70.56 13.05
N GLU A 581 8.02 69.40 12.47
CA GLU A 581 7.76 68.08 13.08
C GLU A 581 8.28 67.99 14.53
N THR A 582 9.52 68.43 14.77
CA THR A 582 10.12 68.44 16.12
C THR A 582 9.38 69.38 17.07
N GLY A 583 8.97 70.56 16.59
CA GLY A 583 8.18 71.53 17.38
C GLY A 583 6.82 70.97 17.77
N ILE A 584 6.15 70.28 16.84
CA ILE A 584 4.88 69.60 17.08
C ILE A 584 5.05 68.49 18.14
N GLU A 585 6.08 67.64 18.05
CA GLU A 585 6.36 66.64 19.12
C GLU A 585 6.63 67.34 20.48
N LEU A 586 7.40 68.44 20.50
CA LEU A 586 7.70 69.16 21.74
C LEU A 586 6.47 69.82 22.38
N VAL A 587 5.56 70.43 21.60
CA VAL A 587 4.31 70.99 22.13
C VAL A 587 3.33 69.90 22.57
N GLN A 588 3.29 68.75 21.88
CA GLN A 588 2.50 67.60 22.32
C GLN A 588 3.00 67.02 23.66
N GLU A 589 4.31 66.94 23.88
CA GLU A 589 4.89 66.57 25.18
C GLU A 589 4.67 67.66 26.24
N ALA A 590 4.68 68.96 25.86
CA ALA A 590 4.38 70.06 26.77
C ALA A 590 2.94 69.99 27.30
N ALA A 591 1.97 69.73 26.42
CA ALA A 591 0.54 69.63 26.76
C ALA A 591 0.20 68.48 27.74
N LYS A 592 1.11 67.53 27.98
CA LYS A 592 0.95 66.48 29.01
C LYS A 592 1.27 66.98 30.43
N ASN A 593 1.94 68.12 30.58
CA ASN A 593 2.53 68.57 31.84
C ASN A 593 1.79 69.77 32.42
N GLU A 594 1.18 69.58 33.59
CA GLU A 594 0.36 70.58 34.31
C GLU A 594 1.15 71.85 34.74
N GLU A 595 2.47 71.91 34.53
CA GLU A 595 3.31 73.09 34.79
C GLU A 595 3.40 74.09 33.61
N PHE A 596 2.83 73.80 32.43
CA PHE A 596 2.73 74.77 31.34
C PHE A 596 1.37 75.48 31.33
N ASP A 597 1.38 76.82 31.35
CA ASP A 597 0.17 77.62 31.16
C ASP A 597 -0.35 77.52 29.72
N ALA A 598 -1.68 77.55 29.54
CA ALA A 598 -2.30 77.48 28.21
C ALA A 598 -1.80 78.57 27.25
N GLU A 599 -1.62 79.80 27.74
CA GLU A 599 -1.09 80.94 26.96
C GLU A 599 0.33 80.68 26.42
N GLN A 600 1.15 79.88 27.13
CA GLN A 600 2.49 79.52 26.66
C GLN A 600 2.44 78.48 25.54
N LEU A 601 1.51 77.52 25.64
CA LEU A 601 1.31 76.48 24.64
C LEU A 601 0.67 77.04 23.36
N GLU A 602 -0.28 77.96 23.49
CA GLU A 602 -0.92 78.69 22.39
C GLU A 602 0.12 79.54 21.64
N ALA A 603 0.93 80.33 22.35
CA ALA A 603 2.00 81.13 21.75
C ALA A 603 3.10 80.29 21.06
N TRP A 604 3.30 79.02 21.45
CA TRP A 604 4.20 78.11 20.72
C TRP A 604 3.51 77.44 19.52
N GLY A 605 2.22 77.12 19.65
CA GLY A 605 1.37 76.64 18.54
C GLY A 605 1.33 77.63 17.39
N ASP A 606 1.02 78.90 17.68
CA ASP A 606 0.98 80.01 16.71
C ASP A 606 2.29 80.13 15.91
N ILE A 607 3.44 80.00 16.57
CA ILE A 607 4.77 80.08 15.94
C ILE A 607 4.99 78.86 15.04
N ILE A 608 4.60 77.66 15.47
CA ILE A 608 4.77 76.43 14.70
C ILE A 608 3.83 76.40 13.48
N GLU A 609 2.58 76.85 13.61
CA GLU A 609 1.63 76.95 12.48
C GLU A 609 2.12 77.97 11.43
N GLN A 610 2.66 79.11 11.86
CA GLN A 610 3.28 80.09 10.95
C GLN A 610 4.52 79.51 10.23
N LEU A 611 5.33 78.70 10.90
CA LEU A 611 6.48 78.03 10.28
C LEU A 611 6.04 76.91 9.31
N ASP A 612 4.99 76.16 9.64
CA ASP A 612 4.38 75.13 8.76
C ASP A 612 3.81 75.74 7.47
N GLU A 613 3.09 76.87 7.56
CA GLU A 613 2.57 77.57 6.37
C GLU A 613 3.70 78.03 5.43
N ILE A 614 4.80 78.53 6.01
CA ILE A 614 6.01 78.93 5.26
C ILE A 614 6.69 77.70 4.62
N ALA A 615 6.83 76.61 5.38
CA ALA A 615 7.49 75.38 4.95
C ALA A 615 6.70 74.67 3.84
N GLY A 616 5.42 74.36 4.08
CA GLY A 616 4.60 73.59 3.17
C GLY A 616 4.17 74.35 1.90
N GLN A 617 4.00 75.66 1.96
CA GLN A 617 3.45 76.44 0.83
C GLN A 617 4.47 77.35 0.14
N ARG A 618 5.38 77.99 0.87
CA ARG A 618 6.17 79.11 0.35
C ARG A 618 7.55 78.67 -0.15
N MET A 619 8.37 78.03 0.69
CA MET A 619 9.76 77.66 0.33
C MET A 619 9.87 76.71 -0.89
N PRO A 620 9.05 75.65 -1.05
CA PRO A 620 9.14 74.73 -2.19
C PRO A 620 8.91 75.43 -3.53
N SER A 621 8.04 76.44 -3.56
CA SER A 621 7.76 77.22 -4.76
C SER A 621 8.98 78.00 -5.26
N VAL A 622 9.78 78.58 -4.34
CA VAL A 622 11.00 79.33 -4.66
C VAL A 622 12.06 78.40 -5.23
N ALA A 623 12.28 77.26 -4.57
CA ALA A 623 13.23 76.25 -5.02
C ALA A 623 12.92 75.71 -6.43
N ASP A 624 11.65 75.42 -6.72
CA ASP A 624 11.22 74.91 -8.02
C ASP A 624 11.23 75.99 -9.11
N LEU A 625 10.93 77.25 -8.78
CA LEU A 625 11.08 78.37 -9.71
C LEU A 625 12.55 78.58 -10.11
N LEU A 626 13.49 78.54 -9.16
CA LEU A 626 14.93 78.62 -9.44
C LEU A 626 15.41 77.41 -10.26
N SER A 627 14.93 76.20 -9.95
CA SER A 627 15.24 74.99 -10.72
C SER A 627 14.81 75.13 -12.19
N ARG A 628 13.59 75.60 -12.44
CA ARG A 628 13.06 75.86 -13.79
C ARG A 628 13.81 76.99 -14.50
N ALA A 629 14.25 78.02 -13.76
CA ALA A 629 15.05 79.11 -14.31
C ALA A 629 16.45 78.66 -14.78
N ALA A 630 17.10 77.71 -14.09
CA ALA A 630 18.37 77.13 -14.53
C ALA A 630 18.24 76.25 -15.80
N GLU A 631 17.07 75.64 -15.99
CA GLU A 631 16.76 74.72 -17.11
C GLU A 631 16.24 75.44 -18.37
N ALA A 632 15.71 76.66 -18.24
CA ALA A 632 15.14 77.41 -19.36
C ALA A 632 16.20 77.82 -20.43
N PRO A 633 15.88 77.77 -21.74
CA PRO A 633 16.71 78.39 -22.78
C PRO A 633 16.39 79.88 -22.90
N GLY A 634 17.42 80.74 -22.97
CA GLY A 634 17.25 82.18 -23.12
C GLY A 634 16.53 82.59 -24.41
N ALA A 635 15.65 83.59 -24.29
CA ALA A 635 14.96 84.23 -25.39
C ALA A 635 15.17 85.76 -25.32
N PRO A 636 15.32 86.48 -26.45
CA PRO A 636 15.51 87.93 -26.44
C PRO A 636 14.28 88.67 -25.91
N ALA A 637 14.50 89.80 -25.22
CA ALA A 637 13.42 90.63 -24.71
C ALA A 637 12.72 91.44 -25.81
N GLU A 638 11.38 91.48 -25.78
CA GLU A 638 10.60 92.49 -26.51
C GLU A 638 10.35 93.74 -25.63
N PRO A 639 10.15 94.94 -26.21
CA PRO A 639 10.12 96.18 -25.45
C PRO A 639 8.77 96.44 -24.77
N ALA A 640 8.80 97.10 -23.61
CA ALA A 640 7.59 97.59 -22.96
C ALA A 640 6.87 98.68 -23.78
N SER A 641 5.54 98.64 -23.80
CA SER A 641 4.69 99.77 -24.17
C SER A 641 4.05 100.36 -22.91
N ALA A 642 4.03 101.69 -22.81
CA ALA A 642 3.62 102.40 -21.59
C ALA A 642 2.14 102.82 -21.63
N GLY A 643 1.48 102.75 -20.48
CA GLY A 643 0.13 103.26 -20.24
C GLY A 643 -0.06 103.57 -18.76
N GLU A 644 0.13 104.83 -18.38
CA GLU A 644 -0.11 105.36 -17.04
C GLU A 644 -1.59 105.82 -16.87
N PRO A 645 -2.03 106.36 -15.72
CA PRO A 645 -2.23 105.62 -14.47
C PRO A 645 -3.59 105.93 -13.82
N THR A 646 -3.98 105.24 -12.73
CA THR A 646 -4.81 105.84 -11.67
C THR A 646 -4.78 105.03 -10.37
N ASP A 647 -4.69 105.72 -9.24
CA ASP A 647 -4.91 105.16 -7.89
C ASP A 647 -6.40 104.94 -7.60
N SER A 648 -6.72 104.00 -6.70
CA SER A 648 -7.64 104.21 -5.56
C SER A 648 -7.75 102.96 -4.67
N GLU A 649 -8.20 103.16 -3.44
CA GLU A 649 -8.28 102.15 -2.38
C GLU A 649 -9.56 101.28 -2.46
N ALA A 650 -9.50 100.15 -1.74
CA ALA A 650 -10.56 99.27 -1.23
C ALA A 650 -12.06 99.54 -1.59
N GLN A 651 -12.78 98.46 -1.94
CA GLN A 651 -13.73 97.85 -0.98
C GLN A 651 -14.24 96.44 -1.37
N GLU A 652 -14.98 95.85 -0.43
CA GLU A 652 -15.45 94.46 -0.35
C GLU A 652 -16.59 94.05 -1.33
N SER A 653 -16.82 92.72 -1.35
CA SER A 653 -18.13 92.04 -1.37
C SER A 653 -18.87 91.69 -2.70
N GLN A 654 -18.83 90.38 -2.96
CA GLN A 654 -19.97 89.47 -3.24
C GLN A 654 -20.73 89.47 -4.59
N ALA A 655 -20.80 88.25 -5.17
CA ALA A 655 -21.92 87.64 -5.92
C ALA A 655 -22.31 88.22 -7.33
N ALA A 656 -22.80 87.44 -8.31
CA ALA A 656 -23.21 86.04 -8.34
C ALA A 656 -23.27 85.41 -9.77
N GLN A 657 -23.18 84.07 -9.83
CA GLN A 657 -23.87 83.11 -10.75
C GLN A 657 -23.80 83.21 -12.30
N GLY A 658 -23.73 82.01 -12.95
CA GLY A 658 -23.96 81.76 -14.38
C GLY A 658 -22.72 81.17 -15.09
N GLN A 659 -22.58 79.86 -15.30
CA GLN A 659 -23.15 79.03 -16.40
C GLN A 659 -22.74 79.51 -17.82
N GLN A 660 -22.34 78.65 -18.78
CA GLN A 660 -22.64 77.21 -18.91
C GLN A 660 -21.70 76.44 -19.90
N SER A 661 -21.36 75.18 -19.59
CA SER A 661 -21.03 74.08 -20.54
C SER A 661 -19.69 74.15 -21.34
N SER A 662 -19.15 73.06 -21.94
CA SER A 662 -19.71 71.71 -22.19
C SER A 662 -18.66 70.57 -22.30
N SER A 663 -19.05 69.34 -21.88
CA SER A 663 -18.52 68.02 -22.33
C SER A 663 -17.05 67.66 -21.98
N THR A 664 -16.57 66.41 -21.79
CA THR A 664 -17.09 65.01 -21.76
C THR A 664 -15.98 64.10 -21.12
N LYS A 665 -16.06 62.80 -20.78
CA LYS A 665 -17.07 61.69 -20.76
C LYS A 665 -16.53 60.55 -19.86
N GLY A 666 -17.37 59.80 -19.13
CA GLY A 666 -16.99 58.48 -18.56
C GLY A 666 -17.81 58.05 -17.33
N GLU A 667 -18.28 56.81 -17.31
CA GLU A 667 -19.08 56.19 -16.23
C GLU A 667 -18.50 54.80 -15.90
N PRO A 668 -18.73 54.22 -14.71
CA PRO A 668 -19.98 53.45 -14.51
C PRO A 668 -20.59 53.48 -13.09
N ASN A 669 -21.88 53.81 -13.03
CA ASN A 669 -22.98 53.01 -12.45
C ASN A 669 -22.73 52.15 -11.18
N ASP A 670 -23.45 52.50 -10.09
CA ASP A 670 -23.93 51.55 -9.06
C ASP A 670 -25.42 51.85 -8.77
N SER A 671 -26.23 50.83 -8.45
CA SER A 671 -27.70 50.88 -8.61
C SER A 671 -28.55 50.26 -7.48
N ALA A 672 -28.67 51.04 -6.40
CA ALA A 672 -29.94 51.45 -5.76
C ALA A 672 -30.99 50.43 -5.23
N LYS A 673 -31.48 50.76 -4.02
CA LYS A 673 -32.71 50.28 -3.32
C LYS A 673 -32.59 48.87 -2.69
N VAL A 674 -32.94 48.64 -1.41
CA VAL A 674 -34.08 49.07 -0.57
C VAL A 674 -35.41 48.42 -0.96
N GLU A 675 -35.81 47.37 -0.23
CA GLU A 675 -37.12 47.35 0.44
C GLU A 675 -37.22 46.33 1.59
N LYS A 676 -38.36 46.34 2.28
CA LYS A 676 -38.65 45.58 3.52
C LYS A 676 -38.63 44.06 3.31
N TYR A 677 -38.17 43.30 4.31
CA TYR A 677 -39.07 42.64 5.26
C TYR A 677 -38.37 42.35 6.60
#